data_AF-A0A8J8DPY0-F1
#
_entry.id   AF-A0A8J8DPY0-F1
#
_cell.length_a   1.000
_cell.length_b   1.000
_cell.length_c   1.000
_cell.angle_alpha   90.00
_cell.angle_beta   90.00
_cell.angle_gamma   90.00
#
_symmetry.space_group_name_H-M   'P 1'
#
loop_
_entity.id
_entity.type
_entity.pdbx_description
1 polymer ?
#
loop_
_entity_poly.entity_id
_entity_poly.type
_entity_poly.pdbx_seq_one_letter_code
_entity_poly.pdbx_strand_id
1 'polypeptide(L)'
;MGRIADLREIESYLPKISNYMTLGLPGSNIEQAKDYLQNALNALNADDTGTALEMVKKALIAALPDRDFLLSNALRLRHDGEKLLKARNFEEAISKFAESLEKYHQALTVLEVEDGTQEELIQKLRNTIETTENLRKIANFRRIYQKIKDAQTEQELWDAIRELEVVEVPMEDDRFDALIVAHRKIIMLQLQAVADMMIEAAEMYRKEDWFSAKKSLESAKKVLENLLEMAKKHDLVEEVAMINELIKACDSNLYGITELLYTGEVPKGWRLQIPDKDSFVLQEEVVEEETFDLSVNFETRLEQIKERYRIIRTIGEGAFSYVYEAKNPQGHKVALKVLKYLDKESTSSFMREFAAAQKLDHENIVKVHRADPRLGFLEMELASSNLEEVKKPINPSVAGRIIFEIGRALHHAHSQKIYHRDIKPSNILIFGSLERVKLGDWGLARLASRATRKSSLVRHKTILYSSPEQIKDPEHIDHKSDIFQLGIVFYEILTGRHPFTAEYEGTIINNILNKTPEPPSYLNPEARVFDEIVMKMLEKDPEKRYQTVRELQNDIKEVLIRMGVHVRDSVSSRERAKILAENAYLRIKAIVDGFAQEVSAELTKLAADLDALYHETGYPELKDLHTQISLMASENARPTEDTFRRVETVLKKWM
;
A
#
# COMPACT_ATOMS: atom_id res chain seq x y z
N MET A 1 -9.39 20.84 -44.64
CA MET A 1 -9.31 20.11 -43.36
C MET A 1 -10.62 20.20 -42.58
N GLY A 2 -11.25 21.38 -42.44
CA GLY A 2 -12.55 21.55 -41.74
C GLY A 2 -13.68 20.64 -42.27
N ARG A 3 -13.90 20.63 -43.59
CA ARG A 3 -14.93 19.80 -44.23
C ARG A 3 -14.89 18.30 -43.90
N ILE A 4 -13.69 17.71 -43.81
CA ILE A 4 -13.54 16.29 -43.45
C ILE A 4 -13.81 16.08 -41.95
N ALA A 5 -13.44 17.05 -41.11
CA ALA A 5 -13.74 17.02 -39.68
C ALA A 5 -15.25 17.11 -39.43
N ASP A 6 -15.95 18.02 -40.12
CA ASP A 6 -17.40 18.17 -40.01
C ASP A 6 -18.15 16.89 -40.40
N LEU A 7 -17.76 16.26 -41.53
CA LEU A 7 -18.38 15.02 -41.98
C LEU A 7 -18.17 13.85 -41.02
N ARG A 8 -16.97 13.74 -40.41
CA ARG A 8 -16.69 12.74 -39.37
C ARG A 8 -17.53 12.98 -38.11
N GLU A 9 -17.71 14.24 -37.73
CA GLU A 9 -18.52 14.59 -36.56
C GLU A 9 -20.00 14.29 -36.83
N ILE A 10 -20.51 14.63 -38.01
CA ILE A 10 -21.87 14.26 -38.47
C ILE A 10 -22.07 12.74 -38.41
N GLU A 11 -21.16 11.96 -39.01
CA GLU A 11 -21.22 10.50 -39.03
C GLU A 11 -21.27 9.92 -37.60
N SER A 12 -20.59 10.55 -36.64
CA SER A 12 -20.60 10.12 -35.24
C SER A 12 -21.94 10.37 -34.51
N TYR A 13 -22.72 11.37 -34.94
CA TYR A 13 -24.01 11.72 -34.30
C TYR A 13 -25.19 10.93 -34.86
N LEU A 14 -25.19 10.58 -36.14
CA LEU A 14 -26.34 9.94 -36.80
C LEU A 14 -26.83 8.64 -36.10
N PRO A 15 -25.96 7.72 -35.65
CA PRO A 15 -26.42 6.53 -34.91
C PRO A 15 -27.11 6.89 -33.58
N LYS A 16 -26.62 7.92 -32.88
CA LYS A 16 -27.21 8.39 -31.61
C LYS A 16 -28.60 8.98 -31.83
N ILE A 17 -28.73 9.83 -32.85
CA ILE A 17 -30.01 10.46 -33.22
C ILE A 17 -31.03 9.38 -33.59
N SER A 18 -30.65 8.44 -34.45
CA SER A 18 -31.52 7.32 -34.86
C SER A 18 -32.01 6.51 -33.65
N ASN A 19 -31.11 6.19 -32.72
CA ASN A 19 -31.46 5.46 -31.50
C ASN A 19 -32.47 6.23 -30.63
N TYR A 20 -32.22 7.52 -30.35
CA TYR A 20 -33.12 8.33 -29.52
C TYR A 20 -34.49 8.55 -30.16
N MET A 21 -34.52 8.79 -31.48
CA MET A 21 -35.77 8.92 -32.23
C MET A 21 -36.58 7.62 -32.23
N THR A 22 -35.91 6.46 -32.24
CA THR A 22 -36.57 5.15 -32.16
C THR A 22 -37.16 4.90 -30.77
N LEU A 23 -36.45 5.30 -29.71
CA LEU A 23 -36.89 5.12 -28.33
C LEU A 23 -38.04 6.07 -27.93
N GLY A 24 -38.10 7.27 -28.51
CA GLY A 24 -39.18 8.23 -28.29
C GLY A 24 -39.42 8.58 -26.82
N LEU A 25 -38.33 8.84 -26.10
CA LEU A 25 -38.37 9.05 -24.66
C LEU A 25 -39.00 10.41 -24.30
N PRO A 26 -39.55 10.57 -23.07
CA PRO A 26 -40.10 11.84 -22.61
C PRO A 26 -39.11 13.00 -22.79
N GLY A 27 -39.59 14.14 -23.29
CA GLY A 27 -38.78 15.33 -23.58
C GLY A 27 -38.27 15.42 -25.03
N SER A 28 -38.19 14.28 -25.74
CA SER A 28 -37.76 14.27 -27.14
C SER A 28 -38.83 14.89 -28.07
N ASN A 29 -38.40 15.75 -28.99
CA ASN A 29 -39.20 16.28 -30.10
C ASN A 29 -38.78 15.62 -31.43
N ILE A 30 -39.33 14.42 -31.68
CA ILE A 30 -38.97 13.59 -32.85
C ILE A 30 -39.30 14.30 -34.17
N GLU A 31 -40.42 15.02 -34.23
CA GLU A 31 -40.82 15.79 -35.42
C GLU A 31 -39.77 16.86 -35.75
N GLN A 32 -39.38 17.65 -34.74
CA GLN A 32 -38.35 18.68 -34.91
C GLN A 32 -36.96 18.07 -35.23
N ALA A 33 -36.64 16.91 -34.67
CA ALA A 33 -35.41 16.19 -35.02
C ALA A 33 -35.41 15.74 -36.50
N LYS A 34 -36.54 15.25 -37.03
CA LYS A 34 -36.69 14.92 -38.46
C LYS A 34 -36.50 16.14 -39.34
N ASP A 35 -37.10 17.27 -38.96
CA ASP A 35 -36.96 18.53 -39.71
C ASP A 35 -35.50 18.98 -39.78
N TYR A 36 -34.78 18.91 -38.66
CA TYR A 36 -33.35 19.24 -38.65
C TYR A 36 -32.50 18.25 -39.46
N LEU A 37 -32.79 16.94 -39.41
CA LEU A 37 -32.10 15.96 -40.25
C LEU A 37 -32.36 16.21 -41.74
N GLN A 38 -33.58 16.60 -42.11
CA GLN A 38 -33.93 16.95 -43.48
C GLN A 38 -33.18 18.22 -43.93
N ASN A 39 -33.07 19.23 -43.06
CA ASN A 39 -32.29 20.43 -43.33
C ASN A 39 -30.78 20.12 -43.44
N ALA A 40 -30.27 19.21 -42.60
CA ALA A 40 -28.89 18.74 -42.71
C ALA A 40 -28.62 18.04 -44.05
N LEU A 41 -29.54 17.17 -44.49
CA LEU A 41 -29.45 16.49 -45.78
C LEU A 41 -29.46 17.50 -46.94
N ASN A 42 -30.32 18.52 -46.88
CA ASN A 42 -30.35 19.59 -47.87
C ASN A 42 -29.03 20.38 -47.91
N ALA A 43 -28.44 20.68 -46.75
CA ALA A 43 -27.14 21.36 -46.65
C ALA A 43 -25.99 20.49 -47.21
N LEU A 44 -25.98 19.19 -46.93
CA LEU A 44 -25.02 18.25 -47.50
C LEU A 44 -25.12 18.16 -49.03
N ASN A 45 -26.34 18.16 -49.58
CA ASN A 45 -26.58 18.18 -51.03
C ASN A 45 -26.13 19.50 -51.68
N ALA A 46 -26.08 20.59 -50.91
CA ALA A 46 -25.58 21.90 -51.33
C ALA A 46 -24.08 22.10 -51.05
N ASP A 47 -23.37 21.06 -50.61
CA ASP A 47 -21.94 21.08 -50.29
C ASP A 47 -21.55 21.92 -49.06
N ASP A 48 -22.51 22.27 -48.20
CA ASP A 48 -22.32 23.07 -46.98
C ASP A 48 -22.24 22.17 -45.73
N THR A 49 -21.04 21.72 -45.42
CA THR A 49 -20.80 20.81 -44.28
C THR A 49 -20.91 21.49 -42.93
N GLY A 50 -20.71 22.80 -42.85
CA GLY A 50 -20.80 23.56 -41.60
C GLY A 50 -22.26 23.67 -41.14
N THR A 51 -23.15 24.08 -42.05
CA THR A 51 -24.58 24.14 -41.77
C THR A 51 -25.15 22.74 -41.55
N ALA A 52 -24.69 21.73 -42.30
CA ALA A 52 -25.10 20.35 -42.06
C ALA A 52 -24.76 19.88 -40.65
N LEU A 53 -23.55 20.17 -40.17
CA LEU A 53 -23.12 19.82 -38.81
C LEU A 53 -23.96 20.54 -37.76
N GLU A 54 -24.26 21.83 -37.96
CA GLU A 54 -25.11 22.60 -37.05
C GLU A 54 -26.53 22.00 -36.98
N MET A 55 -27.12 21.65 -38.13
CA MET A 55 -28.44 21.02 -38.18
C MET A 55 -28.43 19.62 -37.56
N VAL A 56 -27.38 18.83 -37.72
CA VAL A 56 -27.24 17.52 -37.05
C VAL A 56 -27.13 17.68 -35.53
N LYS A 57 -26.41 18.69 -35.03
CA LYS A 57 -26.37 19.01 -33.60
C LYS A 57 -27.75 19.40 -33.07
N LYS A 58 -28.50 20.23 -33.81
CA LYS A 58 -29.89 20.60 -33.48
C LYS A 58 -30.84 19.39 -33.52
N ALA A 59 -30.68 18.49 -34.49
CA ALA A 59 -31.42 17.24 -34.57
C ALA A 59 -31.15 16.34 -33.36
N LEU A 60 -29.89 16.25 -32.92
CA LEU A 60 -29.51 15.53 -31.72
C LEU A 60 -30.17 16.14 -30.49
N ILE A 61 -30.07 17.45 -30.29
CA ILE A 61 -30.72 18.14 -29.16
C ILE A 61 -32.23 17.88 -29.15
N ALA A 62 -32.90 17.96 -30.31
CA ALA A 62 -34.33 17.69 -30.41
C ALA A 62 -34.68 16.21 -30.16
N ALA A 63 -33.79 15.27 -30.52
CA ALA A 63 -34.00 13.85 -30.27
C ALA A 63 -33.72 13.46 -28.80
N LEU A 64 -32.90 14.22 -28.09
CA LEU A 64 -32.47 13.88 -26.72
C LEU A 64 -33.66 13.86 -25.73
N PRO A 65 -33.65 12.94 -24.75
CA PRO A 65 -34.68 12.89 -23.71
C PRO A 65 -34.51 14.02 -22.69
N ASP A 66 -35.56 14.27 -21.92
CA ASP A 66 -35.50 15.11 -20.72
C ASP A 66 -34.47 14.56 -19.73
N ARG A 67 -33.49 15.39 -19.38
CA ARG A 67 -32.38 15.00 -18.50
C ARG A 67 -32.87 14.59 -17.12
N ASP A 68 -33.80 15.33 -16.55
CA ASP A 68 -34.26 15.10 -15.18
C ASP A 68 -35.07 13.79 -15.10
N PHE A 69 -35.82 13.46 -16.16
CA PHE A 69 -36.43 12.14 -16.35
C PHE A 69 -35.40 11.02 -16.40
N LEU A 70 -34.31 11.17 -17.18
CA LEU A 70 -33.24 10.16 -17.26
C LEU A 70 -32.56 9.95 -15.90
N LEU A 71 -32.20 11.04 -15.22
CA LEU A 71 -31.56 10.98 -13.91
C LEU A 71 -32.47 10.37 -12.85
N SER A 72 -33.76 10.74 -12.82
CA SER A 72 -34.73 10.17 -11.90
C SER A 72 -34.92 8.66 -12.13
N ASN A 73 -34.96 8.22 -13.39
CA ASN A 73 -35.10 6.80 -13.71
C ASN A 73 -33.82 6.02 -13.36
N ALA A 74 -32.65 6.58 -13.68
CA ALA A 74 -31.36 6.00 -13.32
C ALA A 74 -31.23 5.82 -11.80
N LEU A 75 -31.54 6.85 -11.01
CA LEU A 75 -31.50 6.78 -9.55
C LEU A 75 -32.44 5.71 -8.99
N ARG A 76 -33.66 5.59 -9.54
CA ARG A 76 -34.61 4.54 -9.14
C ARG A 76 -34.06 3.15 -9.44
N LEU A 77 -33.53 2.93 -10.64
CA LEU A 77 -32.94 1.66 -11.06
C LEU A 77 -31.73 1.28 -10.20
N ARG A 78 -30.84 2.25 -9.92
CA ARG A 78 -29.72 2.06 -8.99
C ARG A 78 -30.21 1.64 -7.61
N HIS A 79 -31.21 2.33 -7.06
CA HIS A 79 -31.76 2.03 -5.74
C HIS A 79 -32.42 0.63 -5.68
N ASP A 80 -33.12 0.24 -6.75
CA ASP A 80 -33.68 -1.11 -6.88
C ASP A 80 -32.55 -2.16 -6.96
N GLY A 81 -31.48 -1.89 -7.71
CA GLY A 81 -30.27 -2.70 -7.75
C GLY A 81 -29.61 -2.88 -6.38
N GLU A 82 -29.48 -1.80 -5.60
CA GLU A 82 -28.95 -1.83 -4.24
C GLU A 82 -29.83 -2.68 -3.29
N LYS A 83 -31.16 -2.61 -3.42
CA LYS A 83 -32.08 -3.48 -2.66
C LYS A 83 -31.91 -4.96 -3.02
N LEU A 84 -31.82 -5.27 -4.32
CA LEU A 84 -31.62 -6.63 -4.80
C LEU A 84 -30.27 -7.18 -4.36
N LEU A 85 -29.22 -6.36 -4.40
CA LEU A 85 -27.90 -6.70 -3.90
C LEU A 85 -27.92 -7.07 -2.41
N LYS A 86 -28.64 -6.29 -1.58
CA LYS A 86 -28.86 -6.60 -0.16
C LYS A 86 -29.69 -7.87 0.05
N ALA A 87 -30.65 -8.13 -0.83
CA ALA A 87 -31.48 -9.33 -0.81
C ALA A 87 -30.79 -10.58 -1.42
N ARG A 88 -29.51 -10.49 -1.80
CA ARG A 88 -28.71 -11.55 -2.46
C ARG A 88 -29.25 -12.02 -3.81
N ASN A 89 -30.07 -11.20 -4.48
CA ASN A 89 -30.52 -11.46 -5.84
C ASN A 89 -29.55 -10.80 -6.83
N PHE A 90 -28.38 -11.42 -7.01
CA PHE A 90 -27.24 -10.81 -7.69
C PHE A 90 -27.45 -10.63 -9.19
N GLU A 91 -28.02 -11.61 -9.89
CA GLU A 91 -28.30 -11.50 -11.34
C GLU A 91 -29.23 -10.32 -11.65
N GLU A 92 -30.32 -10.18 -10.89
CA GLU A 92 -31.25 -9.07 -11.09
C GLU A 92 -30.62 -7.73 -10.68
N ALA A 93 -29.81 -7.70 -9.61
CA ALA A 93 -29.06 -6.51 -9.23
C ALA A 93 -28.10 -6.05 -10.34
N ILE A 94 -27.35 -6.97 -10.97
CA ILE A 94 -26.44 -6.68 -12.09
C ILE A 94 -27.23 -6.07 -13.26
N SER A 95 -28.39 -6.65 -13.60
CA SER A 95 -29.28 -6.09 -14.63
C SER A 95 -29.71 -4.67 -14.29
N LYS A 96 -30.17 -4.42 -13.07
CA LYS A 96 -30.63 -3.08 -12.64
C LYS A 96 -29.52 -2.03 -12.63
N PHE A 97 -28.31 -2.40 -12.22
CA PHE A 97 -27.16 -1.50 -12.34
C PHE A 97 -26.79 -1.23 -13.80
N ALA A 98 -26.82 -2.24 -14.68
CA ALA A 98 -26.57 -2.04 -16.11
C ALA A 98 -27.62 -1.11 -16.77
N GLU A 99 -28.91 -1.32 -16.48
CA GLU A 99 -30.00 -0.44 -16.92
C GLU A 99 -29.79 0.99 -16.39
N SER A 100 -29.41 1.15 -15.11
CA SER A 100 -29.11 2.45 -14.51
C SER A 100 -27.95 3.16 -15.19
N LEU A 101 -26.86 2.45 -15.47
CA LEU A 101 -25.67 2.98 -16.13
C LEU A 101 -25.99 3.49 -17.54
N GLU A 102 -26.80 2.72 -18.29
CA GLU A 102 -27.28 3.15 -19.60
C GLU A 102 -28.00 4.51 -19.51
N LYS A 103 -28.87 4.69 -18.51
CA LYS A 103 -29.59 5.96 -18.30
C LYS A 103 -28.68 7.10 -17.86
N TYR A 104 -27.70 6.84 -17.00
CA TYR A 104 -26.70 7.84 -16.64
C TYR A 104 -25.83 8.26 -17.83
N HIS A 105 -25.42 7.33 -18.70
CA HIS A 105 -24.67 7.65 -19.92
C HIS A 105 -25.50 8.45 -20.93
N GLN A 106 -26.81 8.16 -21.03
CA GLN A 106 -27.74 8.96 -21.82
C GLN A 106 -27.82 10.40 -21.26
N ALA A 107 -28.02 10.55 -19.95
CA ALA A 107 -28.03 11.86 -19.30
C ALA A 107 -26.70 12.62 -19.44
N LEU A 108 -25.57 11.92 -19.40
CA LEU A 108 -24.25 12.50 -19.62
C LEU A 108 -24.11 13.02 -21.05
N THR A 109 -24.61 12.27 -22.04
CA THR A 109 -24.63 12.70 -23.44
C THR A 109 -25.46 13.97 -23.60
N VAL A 110 -26.60 14.09 -22.90
CA VAL A 110 -27.41 15.32 -22.91
C VAL A 110 -26.57 16.50 -22.40
N LEU A 111 -25.94 16.34 -21.23
CA LEU A 111 -25.13 17.39 -20.59
C LEU A 111 -23.91 17.82 -21.41
N GLU A 112 -23.30 16.90 -22.16
CA GLU A 112 -22.13 17.21 -23.00
C GLU A 112 -22.52 17.98 -24.28
N VAL A 113 -23.78 17.87 -24.72
CA VAL A 113 -24.30 18.51 -25.93
C VAL A 113 -24.99 19.84 -25.63
N GLU A 114 -25.56 20.02 -24.43
CA GLU A 114 -26.11 21.30 -23.98
C GLU A 114 -24.98 22.34 -23.80
N ASP A 115 -25.00 23.40 -24.61
CA ASP A 115 -23.97 24.44 -24.61
C ASP A 115 -24.02 25.27 -23.31
N GLY A 116 -23.00 25.11 -22.47
CA GLY A 116 -22.88 25.78 -21.19
C GLY A 116 -21.92 25.05 -20.27
N THR A 117 -21.03 25.77 -19.61
CA THR A 117 -20.02 25.22 -18.68
C THR A 117 -20.68 24.58 -17.44
N GLN A 118 -21.22 23.37 -17.60
CA GLN A 118 -21.73 22.51 -16.52
C GLN A 118 -20.69 21.45 -16.12
N GLU A 119 -19.41 21.81 -16.15
CA GLU A 119 -18.29 20.89 -15.88
C GLU A 119 -18.41 20.23 -14.49
N GLU A 120 -18.92 20.96 -13.50
CA GLU A 120 -19.18 20.42 -12.16
C GLU A 120 -20.26 19.34 -12.17
N LEU A 121 -21.36 19.55 -12.91
CA LEU A 121 -22.47 18.59 -12.98
C LEU A 121 -22.07 17.35 -13.79
N ILE A 122 -21.33 17.54 -14.89
CA ILE A 122 -20.74 16.45 -15.68
C ILE A 122 -19.82 15.61 -14.80
N GLN A 123 -18.96 16.25 -13.99
CA GLN A 123 -18.06 15.53 -13.10
C GLN A 123 -18.82 14.77 -12.01
N LYS A 124 -19.84 15.36 -11.39
CA LYS A 124 -20.72 14.68 -10.42
C LYS A 124 -21.38 13.45 -11.04
N LEU A 125 -21.92 13.57 -12.24
CA LEU A 125 -22.55 12.44 -12.93
C LEU A 125 -21.54 11.34 -13.29
N ARG A 126 -20.33 11.70 -13.72
CA ARG A 126 -19.24 10.73 -13.97
C ARG A 126 -18.86 9.97 -12.70
N ASN A 127 -18.80 10.63 -11.55
CA ASN A 127 -18.56 9.97 -10.27
C ASN A 127 -19.69 8.98 -9.91
N THR A 128 -20.95 9.38 -10.11
CA THR A 128 -22.13 8.52 -9.90
C THR A 128 -22.11 7.29 -10.82
N ILE A 129 -21.70 7.46 -12.08
CA ILE A 129 -21.52 6.35 -13.03
C ILE A 129 -20.47 5.38 -12.51
N GLU A 130 -19.30 5.89 -12.13
CA GLU A 130 -18.20 5.08 -11.60
C GLU A 130 -18.62 4.28 -10.36
N THR A 131 -19.32 4.90 -9.40
CA THR A 131 -19.78 4.18 -8.20
C THR A 131 -20.88 3.17 -8.50
N THR A 132 -21.75 3.43 -9.48
CA THR A 132 -22.76 2.46 -9.93
C THR A 132 -22.10 1.27 -10.63
N GLU A 133 -21.04 1.52 -11.40
CA GLU A 133 -20.25 0.48 -12.05
C GLU A 133 -19.53 -0.39 -11.00
N ASN A 134 -18.98 0.21 -9.94
CA ASN A 134 -18.39 -0.53 -8.83
C ASN A 134 -19.43 -1.39 -8.09
N LEU A 135 -20.65 -0.88 -7.85
CA LEU A 135 -21.74 -1.69 -7.28
C LEU A 135 -22.11 -2.89 -8.18
N ARG A 136 -22.09 -2.70 -9.50
CA ARG A 136 -22.28 -3.78 -10.47
C ARG A 136 -21.18 -4.84 -10.36
N LYS A 137 -19.91 -4.42 -10.25
CA LYS A 137 -18.76 -5.32 -10.03
C LYS A 137 -18.90 -6.10 -8.73
N ILE A 138 -19.32 -5.44 -7.64
CA ILE A 138 -19.60 -6.10 -6.36
C ILE A 138 -20.68 -7.18 -6.54
N ALA A 139 -21.79 -6.86 -7.21
CA ALA A 139 -22.86 -7.83 -7.45
C ALA A 139 -22.36 -9.02 -8.30
N ASN A 140 -21.55 -8.76 -9.33
CA ASN A 140 -21.00 -9.79 -10.21
C ASN A 140 -20.01 -10.71 -9.48
N PHE A 141 -19.14 -10.13 -8.67
CA PHE A 141 -18.24 -10.89 -7.80
C PHE A 141 -19.02 -11.73 -6.78
N ARG A 142 -20.03 -11.16 -6.09
CA ARG A 142 -20.84 -11.91 -5.11
C ARG A 142 -21.57 -13.09 -5.75
N ARG A 143 -22.05 -12.94 -6.98
CA ARG A 143 -22.65 -14.04 -7.74
C ARG A 143 -21.66 -15.19 -7.97
N ILE A 144 -20.43 -14.89 -8.37
CA ILE A 144 -19.39 -15.90 -8.61
C ILE A 144 -18.94 -16.55 -7.30
N TYR A 145 -18.75 -15.74 -6.25
CA TYR A 145 -18.44 -16.25 -4.91
C TYR A 145 -19.52 -17.20 -4.39
N GLN A 146 -20.80 -16.88 -4.61
CA GLN A 146 -21.92 -17.77 -4.28
C GLN A 146 -21.84 -19.09 -5.07
N LYS A 147 -21.43 -19.07 -6.35
CA LYS A 147 -21.17 -20.31 -7.11
C LYS A 147 -20.07 -21.16 -6.48
N ILE A 148 -18.96 -20.54 -6.03
CA ILE A 148 -17.86 -21.24 -5.33
C ILE A 148 -18.41 -21.91 -4.05
N LYS A 149 -19.25 -21.18 -3.31
CA LYS A 149 -19.86 -21.67 -2.08
C LYS A 149 -20.84 -22.82 -2.32
N ASP A 150 -21.68 -22.72 -3.33
CA ASP A 150 -22.71 -23.72 -3.61
C ASP A 150 -22.17 -24.92 -4.38
N ALA A 151 -21.00 -24.80 -5.02
CA ALA A 151 -20.38 -25.86 -5.80
C ALA A 151 -20.21 -27.15 -4.97
N GLN A 152 -20.70 -28.26 -5.50
CA GLN A 152 -20.56 -29.59 -4.91
C GLN A 152 -19.51 -30.42 -5.64
N THR A 153 -19.03 -29.94 -6.79
CA THR A 153 -18.08 -30.65 -7.65
C THR A 153 -16.84 -29.82 -7.96
N GLU A 154 -15.75 -30.50 -8.28
CA GLU A 154 -14.51 -29.85 -8.75
C GLU A 154 -14.74 -29.05 -10.04
N GLN A 155 -15.58 -29.56 -10.95
CA GLN A 155 -15.87 -28.89 -12.22
C GLN A 155 -16.55 -27.53 -12.00
N GLU A 156 -17.55 -27.47 -11.12
CA GLU A 156 -18.24 -26.22 -10.76
C GLU A 156 -17.27 -25.20 -10.13
N LEU A 157 -16.32 -25.66 -9.33
CA LEU A 157 -15.28 -24.80 -8.74
C LEU A 157 -14.33 -24.25 -9.81
N TRP A 158 -13.86 -25.09 -10.73
CA TRP A 158 -13.01 -24.62 -11.82
C TRP A 158 -13.74 -23.69 -12.78
N ASP A 159 -15.02 -23.92 -13.04
CA ASP A 159 -15.87 -23.02 -13.82
C ASP A 159 -16.00 -21.65 -13.14
N ALA A 160 -16.23 -21.64 -11.82
CA ALA A 160 -16.29 -20.40 -11.05
C ALA A 160 -14.94 -19.67 -10.96
N ILE A 161 -13.82 -20.40 -10.83
CA ILE A 161 -12.46 -19.84 -10.86
C ILE A 161 -12.18 -19.17 -12.21
N ARG A 162 -12.48 -19.85 -13.33
CA ARG A 162 -12.29 -19.28 -14.68
C ARG A 162 -13.09 -18.00 -14.86
N GLU A 163 -14.31 -17.95 -14.34
CA GLU A 163 -15.14 -16.76 -14.36
C GLU A 163 -14.55 -15.64 -13.49
N LEU A 164 -14.04 -15.98 -12.32
CA LEU A 164 -13.42 -15.06 -11.36
C LEU A 164 -12.10 -14.44 -11.88
N GLU A 165 -11.34 -15.16 -12.68
CA GLU A 165 -10.08 -14.70 -13.28
C GLU A 165 -10.28 -13.58 -14.30
N VAL A 166 -11.43 -13.58 -14.99
CA VAL A 166 -11.71 -12.62 -16.08
C VAL A 166 -12.62 -11.47 -15.65
N VAL A 167 -13.41 -11.64 -14.59
CA VAL A 167 -14.37 -10.63 -14.15
C VAL A 167 -13.65 -9.43 -13.51
N GLU A 168 -14.11 -8.21 -13.78
CA GLU A 168 -13.67 -7.06 -12.98
C GLU A 168 -14.25 -7.17 -11.56
N VAL A 169 -13.36 -7.14 -10.57
CA VAL A 169 -13.71 -7.23 -9.14
C VAL A 169 -13.68 -5.85 -8.50
N PRO A 170 -14.46 -5.63 -7.42
CA PRO A 170 -14.38 -4.39 -6.65
C PRO A 170 -12.99 -4.15 -6.06
N MET A 171 -12.36 -5.22 -5.57
CA MET A 171 -11.03 -5.21 -5.00
C MET A 171 -10.30 -6.48 -5.39
N GLU A 172 -9.02 -6.37 -5.75
CA GLU A 172 -8.19 -7.53 -6.08
C GLU A 172 -7.98 -8.46 -4.87
N ASP A 173 -8.03 -7.91 -3.67
CA ASP A 173 -8.02 -8.70 -2.42
C ASP A 173 -9.23 -9.65 -2.35
N ASP A 174 -10.42 -9.19 -2.75
CA ASP A 174 -11.64 -10.02 -2.75
C ASP A 174 -11.51 -11.19 -3.74
N ARG A 175 -10.86 -10.97 -4.90
CA ARG A 175 -10.55 -12.03 -5.86
C ARG A 175 -9.62 -13.07 -5.25
N PHE A 176 -8.55 -12.61 -4.61
CA PHE A 176 -7.58 -13.51 -3.99
C PHE A 176 -8.22 -14.38 -2.91
N ASP A 177 -9.02 -13.79 -2.03
CA ASP A 177 -9.71 -14.51 -0.96
C ASP A 177 -10.68 -15.57 -1.53
N ALA A 178 -11.44 -15.21 -2.57
CA ALA A 178 -12.32 -16.14 -3.27
C ALA A 178 -11.55 -17.30 -3.94
N LEU A 179 -10.39 -17.03 -4.53
CA LEU A 179 -9.53 -18.07 -5.09
C LEU A 179 -9.01 -19.01 -4.00
N ILE A 180 -8.59 -18.49 -2.85
CA ILE A 180 -8.14 -19.31 -1.71
C ILE A 180 -9.26 -20.25 -1.25
N VAL A 181 -10.47 -19.72 -1.07
CA VAL A 181 -11.65 -20.53 -0.70
C VAL A 181 -11.93 -21.62 -1.73
N ALA A 182 -11.89 -21.28 -3.03
CA ALA A 182 -12.13 -22.24 -4.09
C ALA A 182 -11.06 -23.36 -4.13
N HIS A 183 -9.78 -23.02 -4.06
CA HIS A 183 -8.69 -24.00 -4.05
C HIS A 183 -8.72 -24.89 -2.80
N ARG A 184 -9.02 -24.31 -1.62
CA ARG A 184 -9.23 -25.07 -0.39
C ARG A 184 -10.33 -26.11 -0.58
N LYS A 185 -11.45 -25.73 -1.20
CA LYS A 185 -12.57 -26.63 -1.47
C LYS A 185 -12.24 -27.72 -2.49
N ILE A 186 -11.47 -27.40 -3.54
CA ILE A 186 -10.95 -28.40 -4.47
C ILE A 186 -10.07 -29.42 -3.73
N ILE A 187 -9.13 -28.96 -2.90
CA ILE A 187 -8.25 -29.83 -2.12
C ILE A 187 -9.07 -30.75 -1.22
N MET A 188 -10.04 -30.21 -0.49
CA MET A 188 -10.85 -31.00 0.45
C MET A 188 -11.72 -32.04 -0.28
N LEU A 189 -12.32 -31.71 -1.43
CA LEU A 189 -13.04 -32.67 -2.27
C LEU A 189 -12.11 -33.78 -2.78
N GLN A 190 -10.90 -33.44 -3.22
CA GLN A 190 -9.95 -34.45 -3.67
C GLN A 190 -9.37 -35.29 -2.52
N LEU A 191 -9.22 -34.73 -1.31
CA LEU A 191 -8.86 -35.50 -0.13
C LEU A 191 -9.93 -36.52 0.26
N GLN A 192 -11.21 -36.19 0.11
CA GLN A 192 -12.29 -37.17 0.26
C GLN A 192 -12.18 -38.30 -0.76
N ALA A 193 -11.88 -37.98 -2.03
CA ALA A 193 -11.66 -38.99 -3.07
C ALA A 193 -10.42 -39.86 -2.79
N VAL A 194 -9.34 -39.28 -2.26
CA VAL A 194 -8.15 -40.02 -1.81
C VAL A 194 -8.49 -40.94 -0.63
N ALA A 195 -9.27 -40.47 0.33
CA ALA A 195 -9.74 -41.29 1.44
C ALA A 195 -10.56 -42.50 0.93
N ASP A 196 -11.44 -42.29 -0.06
CA ASP A 196 -12.18 -43.36 -0.72
C ASP A 196 -11.24 -44.38 -1.38
N MET A 197 -10.22 -43.94 -2.13
CA MET A 197 -9.20 -44.83 -2.73
C MET A 197 -8.47 -45.66 -1.66
N MET A 198 -8.13 -45.06 -0.52
CA MET A 198 -7.47 -45.74 0.58
C MET A 198 -8.41 -46.75 1.26
N ILE A 199 -9.68 -46.40 1.47
CA ILE A 199 -10.71 -47.31 2.01
C ILE A 199 -10.91 -48.51 1.07
N GLU A 200 -11.01 -48.29 -0.24
CA GLU A 200 -11.09 -49.35 -1.24
C GLU A 200 -9.84 -50.24 -1.22
N ALA A 201 -8.64 -49.64 -1.09
CA ALA A 201 -7.40 -50.41 -0.94
C ALA A 201 -7.42 -51.29 0.32
N ALA A 202 -8.00 -50.80 1.42
CA ALA A 202 -8.18 -51.59 2.65
C ALA A 202 -9.14 -52.77 2.45
N GLU A 203 -10.21 -52.57 1.67
CA GLU A 203 -11.12 -53.65 1.29
C GLU A 203 -10.46 -54.71 0.42
N MET A 204 -9.69 -54.29 -0.58
CA MET A 204 -8.92 -55.20 -1.44
C MET A 204 -7.88 -55.97 -0.62
N TYR A 205 -7.18 -55.30 0.30
CA TYR A 205 -6.23 -55.91 1.23
C TYR A 205 -6.92 -57.00 2.09
N ARG A 206 -8.12 -56.73 2.63
CA ARG A 206 -8.91 -57.71 3.40
C ARG A 206 -9.34 -58.93 2.58
N LYS A 207 -9.50 -58.77 1.27
CA LYS A 207 -9.83 -59.85 0.33
C LYS A 207 -8.60 -60.57 -0.23
N GLU A 208 -7.41 -60.27 0.30
CA GLU A 208 -6.12 -60.80 -0.15
C GLU A 208 -5.73 -60.38 -1.59
N ASP A 209 -6.39 -59.37 -2.16
CA ASP A 209 -6.03 -58.77 -3.44
C ASP A 209 -5.00 -57.64 -3.23
N TRP A 210 -3.80 -58.02 -2.80
CA TRP A 210 -2.73 -57.10 -2.43
C TRP A 210 -2.19 -56.29 -3.61
N PHE A 211 -2.22 -56.85 -4.82
CA PHE A 211 -1.75 -56.17 -6.02
C PHE A 211 -2.66 -54.99 -6.39
N SER A 212 -3.98 -55.18 -6.38
CA SER A 212 -4.93 -54.10 -6.61
C SER A 212 -4.91 -53.07 -5.48
N ALA A 213 -4.78 -53.51 -4.23
CA ALA A 213 -4.63 -52.61 -3.08
C ALA A 213 -3.40 -51.69 -3.22
N LYS A 214 -2.25 -52.25 -3.61
CA LYS A 214 -1.03 -51.48 -3.90
C LYS A 214 -1.26 -50.44 -5.00
N LYS A 215 -1.86 -50.84 -6.13
CA LYS A 215 -2.13 -49.95 -7.26
C LYS A 215 -3.07 -48.79 -6.90
N SER A 216 -4.07 -49.06 -6.06
CA SER A 216 -4.96 -48.00 -5.54
C SER A 216 -4.18 -47.00 -4.68
N LEU A 217 -3.33 -47.47 -3.76
CA LEU A 217 -2.48 -46.60 -2.93
C LEU A 217 -1.44 -45.80 -3.73
N GLU A 218 -0.86 -46.37 -4.79
CA GLU A 218 0.02 -45.64 -5.71
C GLU A 218 -0.72 -44.50 -6.40
N SER A 219 -1.98 -44.75 -6.80
CA SER A 219 -2.84 -43.74 -7.41
C SER A 219 -3.21 -42.63 -6.41
N ALA A 220 -3.59 -43.01 -5.19
CA ALA A 220 -3.87 -42.08 -4.08
C ALA A 220 -2.65 -41.19 -3.77
N LYS A 221 -1.45 -41.78 -3.68
CA LYS A 221 -0.21 -41.04 -3.42
C LYS A 221 0.08 -40.01 -4.52
N LYS A 222 -0.11 -40.38 -5.79
CA LYS A 222 0.10 -39.45 -6.91
C LYS A 222 -0.84 -38.24 -6.84
N VAL A 223 -2.09 -38.45 -6.44
CA VAL A 223 -3.05 -37.35 -6.23
C VAL A 223 -2.58 -36.44 -5.08
N LEU A 224 -2.14 -37.02 -3.95
CA LEU A 224 -1.63 -36.26 -2.80
C LEU A 224 -0.39 -35.41 -3.15
N GLU A 225 0.52 -35.92 -3.97
CA GLU A 225 1.71 -35.17 -4.43
C GLU A 225 1.31 -33.93 -5.25
N ASN A 226 0.34 -34.08 -6.16
CA ASN A 226 -0.21 -32.94 -6.92
C ASN A 226 -0.92 -31.92 -6.02
N LEU A 227 -1.71 -32.41 -5.05
CA LEU A 227 -2.38 -31.55 -4.07
C LEU A 227 -1.39 -30.81 -3.19
N LEU A 228 -0.28 -31.42 -2.83
CA LEU A 228 0.77 -30.79 -2.02
C LEU A 228 1.40 -29.61 -2.77
N GLU A 229 1.65 -29.74 -4.07
CA GLU A 229 2.16 -28.66 -4.91
C GLU A 229 1.14 -27.51 -4.98
N MET A 230 -0.14 -27.83 -5.21
CA MET A 230 -1.22 -26.83 -5.22
C MET A 230 -1.35 -26.11 -3.87
N ALA A 231 -1.39 -26.84 -2.76
CA ALA A 231 -1.53 -26.27 -1.42
C ALA A 231 -0.35 -25.35 -1.08
N LYS A 232 0.88 -25.73 -1.44
CA LYS A 232 2.07 -24.88 -1.27
C LYS A 232 2.02 -23.62 -2.12
N LYS A 233 1.58 -23.74 -3.38
CA LYS A 233 1.45 -22.60 -4.30
C LYS A 233 0.51 -21.51 -3.76
N HIS A 234 -0.50 -21.91 -3.00
CA HIS A 234 -1.53 -21.00 -2.44
C HIS A 234 -1.35 -20.73 -0.94
N ASP A 235 -0.19 -21.06 -0.36
CA ASP A 235 0.14 -20.84 1.06
C ASP A 235 -0.89 -21.44 2.07
N LEU A 236 -1.46 -22.59 1.73
CA LEU A 236 -2.47 -23.29 2.53
C LEU A 236 -1.82 -24.16 3.61
N VAL A 237 -1.35 -23.53 4.68
CA VAL A 237 -0.49 -24.17 5.71
C VAL A 237 -1.15 -25.38 6.38
N GLU A 238 -2.43 -25.29 6.73
CA GLU A 238 -3.18 -26.37 7.39
C GLU A 238 -3.34 -27.58 6.46
N GLU A 239 -3.70 -27.32 5.20
CA GLU A 239 -3.85 -28.33 4.15
C GLU A 239 -2.50 -28.98 3.81
N VAL A 240 -1.41 -28.20 3.75
CA VAL A 240 -0.06 -28.74 3.55
C VAL A 240 0.30 -29.72 4.65
N ALA A 241 0.02 -29.39 5.92
CA ALA A 241 0.28 -30.31 7.04
C ALA A 241 -0.55 -31.60 6.90
N MET A 242 -1.84 -31.46 6.59
CA MET A 242 -2.77 -32.58 6.40
C MET A 242 -2.34 -33.52 5.26
N ILE A 243 -2.00 -32.96 4.10
CA ILE A 243 -1.55 -33.71 2.92
C ILE A 243 -0.25 -34.46 3.22
N ASN A 244 0.70 -33.84 3.93
CA ASN A 244 1.95 -34.50 4.30
C ASN A 244 1.72 -35.72 5.23
N GLU A 245 0.78 -35.63 6.17
CA GLU A 245 0.43 -36.78 7.02
C GLU A 245 -0.19 -37.93 6.22
N LEU A 246 -1.04 -37.62 5.23
CA LEU A 246 -1.60 -38.62 4.33
C LEU A 246 -0.55 -39.27 3.42
N ILE A 247 0.42 -38.50 2.93
CA ILE A 247 1.55 -39.05 2.15
C ILE A 247 2.35 -40.03 3.00
N LYS A 248 2.64 -39.70 4.27
CA LYS A 248 3.31 -40.61 5.20
C LYS A 248 2.51 -41.91 5.42
N ALA A 249 1.19 -41.80 5.56
CA ALA A 249 0.32 -42.97 5.69
C ALA A 249 0.35 -43.85 4.42
N CYS A 250 0.25 -43.24 3.23
CA CYS A 250 0.40 -43.94 1.95
C CYS A 250 1.76 -44.63 1.81
N ASP A 251 2.86 -43.97 2.16
CA ASP A 251 4.21 -44.53 2.12
C ASP A 251 4.35 -45.74 3.04
N SER A 252 3.83 -45.63 4.27
CA SER A 252 3.80 -46.75 5.22
C SER A 252 2.96 -47.90 4.68
N ASN A 253 1.80 -47.62 4.08
CA ASN A 253 0.92 -48.65 3.53
C ASN A 253 1.54 -49.37 2.34
N LEU A 254 2.14 -48.63 1.41
CA LEU A 254 2.82 -49.16 0.23
C LEU A 254 4.01 -50.03 0.61
N TYR A 255 4.80 -49.62 1.61
CA TYR A 255 5.88 -50.42 2.16
C TYR A 255 5.37 -51.76 2.69
N GLY A 256 4.36 -51.73 3.56
CA GLY A 256 3.83 -52.94 4.18
C GLY A 256 3.25 -53.95 3.20
N ILE A 257 2.47 -53.47 2.21
CA ILE A 257 1.90 -54.33 1.16
C ILE A 257 3.00 -54.87 0.23
N THR A 258 4.01 -54.06 -0.07
CA THR A 258 5.14 -54.48 -0.92
C THR A 258 5.97 -55.57 -0.24
N GLU A 259 6.29 -55.42 1.05
CA GLU A 259 6.97 -56.46 1.83
C GLU A 259 6.15 -57.75 1.91
N LEU A 260 4.84 -57.66 2.12
CA LEU A 260 3.94 -58.82 2.11
C LEU A 260 3.98 -59.55 0.75
N LEU A 261 3.96 -58.81 -0.36
CA LEU A 261 4.06 -59.39 -1.71
C LEU A 261 5.39 -60.09 -1.98
N TYR A 262 6.50 -59.60 -1.40
CA TYR A 262 7.83 -60.19 -1.60
C TYR A 262 8.14 -61.36 -0.66
N THR A 263 7.75 -61.24 0.61
CA THR A 263 8.15 -62.17 1.68
C THR A 263 7.06 -63.17 2.03
N GLY A 264 5.81 -62.87 1.70
CA GLY A 264 4.64 -63.63 2.16
C GLY A 264 4.25 -63.36 3.62
N GLU A 265 4.98 -62.48 4.32
CA GLU A 265 4.73 -62.15 5.73
C GLU A 265 4.44 -60.66 5.91
N VAL A 266 3.54 -60.34 6.86
CA VAL A 266 3.23 -58.95 7.21
C VAL A 266 4.37 -58.38 8.08
N PRO A 267 4.94 -57.20 7.78
CA PRO A 267 6.00 -56.62 8.59
C PRO A 267 5.62 -56.44 10.05
N LYS A 268 6.56 -56.78 10.95
CA LYS A 268 6.31 -56.78 12.39
C LYS A 268 5.94 -55.38 12.89
N GLY A 269 4.76 -55.25 13.51
CA GLY A 269 4.27 -54.00 14.08
C GLY A 269 3.62 -53.04 13.08
N TRP A 270 3.61 -53.37 11.80
CA TRP A 270 2.90 -52.59 10.78
C TRP A 270 1.40 -52.83 10.83
N ARG A 271 0.63 -51.78 10.56
CA ARG A 271 -0.82 -51.81 10.40
C ARG A 271 -1.20 -50.86 9.27
N LEU A 272 -2.21 -51.24 8.50
CA LEU A 272 -2.77 -50.38 7.46
C LEU A 272 -3.36 -49.10 8.09
N GLN A 273 -2.94 -47.95 7.59
CA GLN A 273 -3.35 -46.64 8.07
C GLN A 273 -4.37 -46.05 7.09
N ILE A 274 -5.61 -45.86 7.54
CA ILE A 274 -6.71 -45.32 6.73
C ILE A 274 -7.22 -44.06 7.41
N PRO A 275 -7.34 -42.94 6.68
CA PRO A 275 -7.83 -41.70 7.26
C PRO A 275 -9.34 -41.77 7.52
N ASP A 276 -9.80 -40.93 8.45
CA ASP A 276 -11.23 -40.69 8.64
C ASP A 276 -11.74 -39.75 7.54
N LYS A 277 -12.67 -40.22 6.71
CA LYS A 277 -13.23 -39.44 5.60
C LYS A 277 -13.92 -38.16 6.09
N ASP A 278 -14.55 -38.22 7.26
CA ASP A 278 -15.32 -37.10 7.80
C ASP A 278 -14.41 -35.94 8.27
N SER A 279 -13.11 -36.21 8.44
CA SER A 279 -12.11 -35.18 8.74
C SER A 279 -11.86 -34.22 7.57
N PHE A 280 -12.32 -34.57 6.36
CA PHE A 280 -12.14 -33.77 5.14
C PHE A 280 -13.41 -33.01 4.74
N VAL A 281 -14.37 -32.82 5.64
CA VAL A 281 -15.53 -31.96 5.40
C VAL A 281 -15.20 -30.52 5.80
N LEU A 282 -15.38 -29.58 4.87
CA LEU A 282 -15.21 -28.16 5.16
C LEU A 282 -16.28 -27.69 6.15
N GLN A 283 -15.83 -27.13 7.28
CA GLN A 283 -16.69 -26.33 8.13
C GLN A 283 -16.87 -24.97 7.45
N GLU A 284 -18.10 -24.56 7.15
CA GLU A 284 -18.38 -23.22 6.64
C GLU A 284 -17.99 -22.19 7.72
N GLU A 285 -16.89 -21.47 7.50
CA GLU A 285 -16.52 -20.34 8.35
C GLU A 285 -17.51 -19.18 8.13
N VAL A 286 -18.08 -18.67 9.23
CA VAL A 286 -19.04 -17.53 9.29
C VAL A 286 -18.40 -16.18 8.91
N VAL A 287 -17.17 -16.17 8.41
CA VAL A 287 -16.32 -14.97 8.23
C VAL A 287 -16.80 -14.07 7.06
N GLU A 288 -17.75 -14.55 6.25
CA GLU A 288 -18.06 -14.01 4.92
C GLU A 288 -18.88 -12.71 4.88
N GLU A 289 -19.80 -12.43 5.79
CA GLU A 289 -20.66 -11.23 5.66
C GLU A 289 -19.94 -9.92 5.99
N GLU A 290 -18.94 -9.96 6.89
CA GLU A 290 -18.23 -8.76 7.35
C GLU A 290 -17.30 -8.19 6.27
N THR A 291 -16.65 -9.02 5.44
CA THR A 291 -15.70 -8.52 4.43
C THR A 291 -16.38 -7.77 3.29
N PHE A 292 -17.54 -8.26 2.81
CA PHE A 292 -18.20 -7.72 1.63
C PHE A 292 -19.08 -6.49 1.89
N ASP A 293 -19.59 -6.32 3.10
CA ASP A 293 -20.25 -5.07 3.49
C ASP A 293 -19.25 -3.92 3.55
N LEU A 294 -17.97 -4.22 3.76
CA LEU A 294 -16.94 -3.19 3.76
C LEU A 294 -16.66 -2.64 2.36
N SER A 295 -16.73 -3.44 1.28
CA SER A 295 -16.53 -2.94 -0.10
C SER A 295 -17.66 -2.00 -0.52
N VAL A 296 -18.92 -2.32 -0.18
CA VAL A 296 -20.07 -1.41 -0.39
C VAL A 296 -19.95 -0.14 0.45
N ASN A 297 -19.51 -0.29 1.71
CA ASN A 297 -19.25 0.84 2.61
C ASN A 297 -18.11 1.72 2.07
N PHE A 298 -17.03 1.13 1.54
CA PHE A 298 -15.93 1.84 0.91
C PHE A 298 -16.42 2.72 -0.24
N GLU A 299 -17.17 2.17 -1.19
CA GLU A 299 -17.72 2.94 -2.31
C GLU A 299 -18.65 4.07 -1.83
N THR A 300 -19.49 3.79 -0.83
CA THR A 300 -20.38 4.80 -0.23
C THR A 300 -19.59 5.94 0.41
N ARG A 301 -18.50 5.64 1.12
CA ARG A 301 -17.61 6.64 1.70
C ARG A 301 -16.84 7.41 0.63
N LEU A 302 -16.36 6.71 -0.39
CA LEU A 302 -15.62 7.31 -1.49
C LEU A 302 -16.49 8.33 -2.24
N GLU A 303 -17.78 8.05 -2.44
CA GLU A 303 -18.71 9.01 -3.04
C GLU A 303 -18.86 10.27 -2.18
N GLN A 304 -19.03 10.13 -0.86
CA GLN A 304 -19.08 11.27 0.06
C GLN A 304 -17.78 12.09 0.06
N ILE A 305 -16.64 11.42 -0.13
CA ILE A 305 -15.35 12.09 -0.32
C ILE A 305 -15.32 12.84 -1.65
N LYS A 306 -15.81 12.22 -2.75
CA LYS A 306 -15.87 12.79 -4.10
C LYS A 306 -16.77 14.03 -4.19
N GLU A 307 -17.70 14.25 -3.25
CA GLU A 307 -18.45 15.51 -3.14
C GLU A 307 -17.56 16.74 -2.85
N ARG A 308 -16.40 16.52 -2.19
CA ARG A 308 -15.48 17.59 -1.76
C ARG A 308 -14.13 17.54 -2.45
N TYR A 309 -13.69 16.36 -2.88
CA TYR A 309 -12.40 16.15 -3.53
C TYR A 309 -12.61 15.68 -4.97
N ARG A 310 -11.91 16.32 -5.90
CA ARG A 310 -11.86 15.83 -7.28
C ARG A 310 -10.73 14.81 -7.40
N ILE A 311 -11.08 13.52 -7.37
CA ILE A 311 -10.11 12.45 -7.62
C ILE A 311 -9.64 12.53 -9.09
N ILE A 312 -8.33 12.52 -9.29
CA ILE A 312 -7.68 12.56 -10.61
C ILE A 312 -7.32 11.14 -11.06
N ARG A 313 -6.63 10.39 -10.20
CA ARG A 313 -6.19 9.01 -10.47
C ARG A 313 -5.75 8.32 -9.18
N THR A 314 -5.75 7.00 -9.19
CA THR A 314 -5.07 6.20 -8.16
C THR A 314 -3.55 6.31 -8.36
N ILE A 315 -2.82 6.54 -7.28
CA ILE A 315 -1.35 6.63 -7.26
C ILE A 315 -0.69 5.57 -6.37
N GLY A 316 -1.46 4.86 -5.56
CA GLY A 316 -0.96 3.74 -4.78
C GLY A 316 -2.09 2.87 -4.25
N GLU A 317 -1.77 1.60 -4.03
CA GLU A 317 -2.63 0.64 -3.35
C GLU A 317 -1.81 -0.08 -2.28
N GLY A 318 -2.26 0.01 -1.03
CA GLY A 318 -1.70 -0.70 0.11
C GLY A 318 -2.66 -1.78 0.63
N ALA A 319 -2.21 -2.54 1.62
CA ALA A 319 -3.02 -3.60 2.26
C ALA A 319 -4.35 -3.07 2.84
N PHE A 320 -4.35 -1.84 3.36
CA PHE A 320 -5.49 -1.28 4.10
C PHE A 320 -6.07 -0.02 3.48
N SER A 321 -5.49 0.49 2.39
CA SER A 321 -5.89 1.78 1.82
C SER A 321 -5.58 1.90 0.33
N TYR A 322 -6.37 2.71 -0.36
CA TYR A 322 -6.02 3.31 -1.64
C TYR A 322 -5.44 4.71 -1.44
N VAL A 323 -4.52 5.12 -2.30
CA VAL A 323 -3.98 6.48 -2.32
C VAL A 323 -4.31 7.09 -3.68
N TYR A 324 -4.98 8.23 -3.66
CA TYR A 324 -5.39 8.97 -4.84
C TYR A 324 -4.64 10.29 -4.98
N GLU A 325 -4.27 10.67 -6.19
CA GLU A 325 -4.03 12.07 -6.53
C GLU A 325 -5.39 12.74 -6.66
N ALA A 326 -5.62 13.82 -5.93
CA ALA A 326 -6.89 14.55 -5.95
C ALA A 326 -6.66 16.06 -5.92
N LYS A 327 -7.68 16.84 -6.29
CA LYS A 327 -7.77 18.26 -5.94
C LYS A 327 -8.68 18.43 -4.73
N ASN A 328 -8.19 19.13 -3.70
CA ASN A 328 -8.99 19.47 -2.53
C ASN A 328 -9.97 20.64 -2.84
N PRO A 329 -10.87 21.02 -1.91
CA PRO A 329 -11.83 22.11 -2.13
C PRO A 329 -11.18 23.47 -2.45
N GLN A 330 -9.90 23.66 -2.12
CA GLN A 330 -9.12 24.86 -2.44
C GLN A 330 -8.49 24.80 -3.84
N GLY A 331 -8.65 23.69 -4.57
CA GLY A 331 -8.09 23.48 -5.90
C GLY A 331 -6.63 22.99 -5.91
N HIS A 332 -6.01 22.78 -4.75
CA HIS A 332 -4.64 22.28 -4.64
C HIS A 332 -4.58 20.78 -4.87
N LYS A 333 -3.51 20.33 -5.54
CA LYS A 333 -3.22 18.90 -5.70
C LYS A 333 -2.73 18.32 -4.37
N VAL A 334 -3.32 17.20 -3.98
CA VAL A 334 -3.06 16.49 -2.72
C VAL A 334 -3.01 14.99 -2.97
N ALA A 335 -2.34 14.26 -2.06
CA ALA A 335 -2.52 12.83 -1.95
C ALA A 335 -3.62 12.54 -0.93
N LEU A 336 -4.53 11.64 -1.28
CA LEU A 336 -5.68 11.27 -0.47
C LEU A 336 -5.62 9.76 -0.18
N LYS A 337 -5.20 9.39 1.03
CA LYS A 337 -5.17 8.00 1.49
C LYS A 337 -6.52 7.66 2.09
N VAL A 338 -7.26 6.73 1.48
CA VAL A 338 -8.60 6.31 1.89
C VAL A 338 -8.54 4.84 2.32
N LEU A 339 -8.98 4.54 3.55
CA LEU A 339 -9.01 3.19 4.07
C LEU A 339 -10.01 2.34 3.31
N LYS A 340 -9.56 1.14 2.90
CA LYS A 340 -10.38 0.08 2.32
C LYS A 340 -11.51 -0.33 3.28
N TYR A 341 -11.18 -0.43 4.57
CA TYR A 341 -12.07 -0.96 5.60
C TYR A 341 -12.13 -0.04 6.83
N LEU A 342 -13.29 0.02 7.51
CA LEU A 342 -13.47 0.71 8.81
C LEU A 342 -13.73 -0.29 9.94
N ASP A 343 -12.99 -1.40 9.95
CA ASP A 343 -12.96 -2.29 11.09
C ASP A 343 -12.13 -1.69 12.24
N LYS A 344 -12.19 -2.32 13.41
CA LYS A 344 -11.50 -1.85 14.62
C LYS A 344 -9.98 -1.75 14.42
N GLU A 345 -9.39 -2.64 13.61
CA GLU A 345 -7.95 -2.72 13.39
C GLU A 345 -7.48 -1.59 12.46
N SER A 346 -8.08 -1.49 11.27
CA SER A 346 -7.84 -0.45 10.26
C SER A 346 -8.07 0.95 10.83
N THR A 347 -9.14 1.12 11.60
CA THR A 347 -9.43 2.40 12.28
C THR A 347 -8.39 2.70 13.36
N SER A 348 -7.95 1.71 14.13
CA SER A 348 -6.90 1.91 15.15
C SER A 348 -5.56 2.28 14.51
N SER A 349 -5.20 1.63 13.39
CA SER A 349 -4.02 1.94 12.58
C SER A 349 -4.06 3.38 12.08
N PHE A 350 -5.16 3.76 11.44
CA PHE A 350 -5.40 5.10 10.94
C PHE A 350 -5.35 6.16 12.04
N MET A 351 -5.97 5.90 13.19
CA MET A 351 -5.96 6.85 14.30
C MET A 351 -4.56 7.04 14.88
N ARG A 352 -3.69 6.02 14.83
CA ARG A 352 -2.28 6.16 15.22
C ARG A 352 -1.48 6.93 14.18
N GLU A 353 -1.68 6.67 12.90
CA GLU A 353 -1.07 7.44 11.82
C GLU A 353 -1.44 8.92 11.95
N PHE A 354 -2.73 9.20 12.16
CA PHE A 354 -3.23 10.55 12.40
C PHE A 354 -2.66 11.20 13.66
N ALA A 355 -2.58 10.46 14.78
CA ALA A 355 -2.01 10.97 16.02
C ALA A 355 -0.50 11.22 15.93
N ALA A 356 0.24 10.36 15.21
CA ALA A 356 1.66 10.55 14.94
C ALA A 356 1.89 11.78 14.06
N ALA A 357 1.13 11.90 12.96
CA ALA A 357 1.24 13.02 12.05
C ALA A 357 0.92 14.39 12.69
N GLN A 358 0.08 14.43 13.73
CA GLN A 358 -0.17 15.66 14.50
C GLN A 358 1.01 16.08 15.40
N LYS A 359 1.85 15.13 15.81
CA LYS A 359 2.99 15.38 16.71
C LYS A 359 4.31 15.59 15.97
N LEU A 360 4.40 15.05 14.77
CA LEU A 360 5.59 15.07 13.94
C LEU A 360 5.50 16.20 12.92
N ASP A 361 6.20 17.32 13.19
CA ASP A 361 6.36 18.42 12.25
C ASP A 361 7.85 18.58 11.91
N HIS A 362 8.24 18.06 10.75
CA HIS A 362 9.63 18.04 10.31
C HIS A 362 9.71 18.03 8.79
N GLU A 363 10.74 18.65 8.20
CA GLU A 363 10.84 18.81 6.75
C GLU A 363 10.98 17.48 5.99
N ASN A 364 11.55 16.45 6.62
CA ASN A 364 11.68 15.09 6.08
C ASN A 364 10.53 14.15 6.50
N ILE A 365 9.42 14.67 7.05
CA ILE A 365 8.22 13.88 7.38
C ILE A 365 7.07 14.38 6.50
N VAL A 366 6.31 13.45 5.93
CA VAL A 366 5.16 13.78 5.08
C VAL A 366 4.11 14.51 5.90
N LYS A 367 3.73 15.71 5.45
CA LYS A 367 2.75 16.55 6.13
C LYS A 367 1.33 16.06 5.85
N VAL A 368 0.59 15.79 6.92
CA VAL A 368 -0.86 15.56 6.88
C VAL A 368 -1.58 16.89 7.05
N HIS A 369 -2.46 17.23 6.12
CA HIS A 369 -3.23 18.47 6.12
C HIS A 369 -4.59 18.30 6.82
N ARG A 370 -5.25 17.16 6.63
CA ARG A 370 -6.57 16.87 7.18
C ARG A 370 -6.78 15.38 7.34
N ALA A 371 -7.66 14.98 8.25
CA ALA A 371 -8.21 13.63 8.30
C ALA A 371 -9.71 13.70 8.60
N ASP A 372 -10.48 12.72 8.11
CA ASP A 372 -11.81 12.42 8.64
C ASP A 372 -11.88 10.93 9.01
N PRO A 373 -11.80 10.58 10.31
CA PRO A 373 -11.90 9.19 10.76
C PRO A 373 -13.23 8.51 10.42
N ARG A 374 -14.33 9.27 10.25
CA ARG A 374 -15.66 8.70 9.95
C ARG A 374 -15.74 8.22 8.51
N LEU A 375 -15.10 8.97 7.60
CA LEU A 375 -14.98 8.59 6.19
C LEU A 375 -13.71 7.77 5.91
N GLY A 376 -12.80 7.70 6.88
CA GLY A 376 -11.57 6.90 6.80
C GLY A 376 -10.55 7.45 5.81
N PHE A 377 -10.31 8.76 5.77
CA PHE A 377 -9.30 9.32 4.86
C PHE A 377 -8.35 10.33 5.50
N LEU A 378 -7.14 10.39 4.94
CA LEU A 378 -6.09 11.37 5.23
C LEU A 378 -5.77 12.17 3.95
N GLU A 379 -5.82 13.50 4.05
CA GLU A 379 -5.27 14.44 3.06
C GLU A 379 -3.83 14.74 3.44
N MET A 380 -2.90 14.50 2.53
CA MET A 380 -1.46 14.73 2.72
C MET A 380 -0.85 15.46 1.52
N GLU A 381 0.36 15.99 1.71
CA GLU A 381 1.12 16.56 0.60
C GLU A 381 1.40 15.50 -0.49
N LEU A 382 1.30 15.92 -1.75
CA LEU A 382 1.47 15.03 -2.90
C LEU A 382 2.95 14.90 -3.26
N ALA A 383 3.48 13.68 -3.18
CA ALA A 383 4.81 13.33 -3.66
C ALA A 383 4.83 13.10 -5.19
N SER A 384 6.00 13.22 -5.81
CA SER A 384 6.18 12.92 -7.24
C SER A 384 6.35 11.42 -7.53
N SER A 385 7.03 10.68 -6.64
CA SER A 385 7.12 9.21 -6.64
C SER A 385 7.59 8.71 -5.27
N ASN A 386 7.89 7.42 -5.14
CA ASN A 386 8.57 6.83 -3.98
C ASN A 386 9.89 6.15 -4.41
N LEU A 387 10.67 5.69 -3.43
CA LEU A 387 11.96 5.04 -3.65
C LEU A 387 11.85 3.60 -4.19
N GLU A 388 10.67 2.95 -4.10
CA GLU A 388 10.42 1.63 -4.71
C GLU A 388 10.51 1.71 -6.24
N GLU A 389 9.99 2.79 -6.83
CA GLU A 389 9.95 3.05 -8.28
C GLU A 389 11.29 3.50 -8.88
N VAL A 390 12.27 3.82 -8.05
CA VAL A 390 13.58 4.30 -8.51
C VAL A 390 14.42 3.14 -9.04
N LYS A 391 15.01 3.30 -10.23
CA LYS A 391 15.94 2.32 -10.79
C LYS A 391 17.20 2.23 -9.91
N LYS A 392 17.51 1.02 -9.46
CA LYS A 392 18.67 0.70 -8.61
C LYS A 392 19.74 -0.06 -9.41
N PRO A 393 21.02 -0.06 -9.00
CA PRO A 393 21.57 0.70 -7.88
C PRO A 393 21.61 2.21 -8.17
N ILE A 394 21.53 3.03 -7.12
CA ILE A 394 21.70 4.47 -7.23
C ILE A 394 23.14 4.85 -6.83
N ASN A 395 23.60 6.03 -7.28
CA ASN A 395 24.94 6.50 -6.95
C ASN A 395 25.14 6.52 -5.41
N PRO A 396 26.25 5.99 -4.87
CA PRO A 396 26.44 5.88 -3.43
C PRO A 396 26.34 7.20 -2.66
N SER A 397 26.78 8.32 -3.26
CA SER A 397 26.66 9.65 -2.65
C SER A 397 25.20 10.07 -2.45
N VAL A 398 24.35 9.76 -3.43
CA VAL A 398 22.91 10.03 -3.38
C VAL A 398 22.23 9.10 -2.39
N ALA A 399 22.60 7.81 -2.38
CA ALA A 399 22.10 6.84 -1.41
C ALA A 399 22.39 7.28 0.02
N GLY A 400 23.65 7.61 0.33
CA GLY A 400 24.04 8.10 1.65
C GLY A 400 23.26 9.35 2.06
N ARG A 401 23.03 10.29 1.13
CA ARG A 401 22.23 11.49 1.41
C ARG A 401 20.76 11.18 1.72
N ILE A 402 20.14 10.26 0.97
CA ILE A 402 18.76 9.81 1.26
C ILE A 402 18.68 9.23 2.67
N ILE A 403 19.60 8.33 3.03
CA ILE A 403 19.61 7.71 4.36
C ILE A 403 19.89 8.74 5.45
N PHE A 404 20.76 9.71 5.20
CA PHE A 404 21.00 10.82 6.11
C PHE A 404 19.71 11.63 6.39
N GLU A 405 18.97 12.03 5.34
CA GLU A 405 17.72 12.79 5.45
C GLU A 405 16.60 12.00 6.14
N ILE A 406 16.43 10.71 5.81
CA ILE A 406 15.46 9.84 6.50
C ILE A 406 15.88 9.61 7.96
N GLY A 407 17.18 9.54 8.24
CA GLY A 407 17.71 9.53 9.60
C GLY A 407 17.26 10.75 10.41
N ARG A 408 17.07 11.91 9.79
CA ARG A 408 16.59 13.12 10.49
C ARG A 408 15.14 13.00 10.89
N ALA A 409 14.31 12.49 9.99
CA ALA A 409 12.92 12.19 10.28
C ALA A 409 12.79 11.22 11.47
N LEU A 410 13.58 10.14 11.45
CA LEU A 410 13.59 9.16 12.53
C LEU A 410 14.13 9.74 13.83
N HIS A 411 15.21 10.51 13.81
CA HIS A 411 15.73 11.17 15.00
C HIS A 411 14.67 12.07 15.66
N HIS A 412 13.94 12.87 14.87
CA HIS A 412 12.84 13.69 15.36
C HIS A 412 11.74 12.83 15.98
N ALA A 413 11.29 11.77 15.31
CA ALA A 413 10.26 10.88 15.83
C ALA A 413 10.69 10.13 17.11
N HIS A 414 11.90 9.59 17.13
CA HIS A 414 12.48 8.87 18.27
C HIS A 414 12.61 9.76 19.51
N SER A 415 12.91 11.05 19.33
CA SER A 415 12.94 12.03 20.44
C SER A 415 11.57 12.19 21.12
N GLN A 416 10.49 11.90 20.38
CA GLN A 416 9.12 11.89 20.88
C GLN A 416 8.62 10.48 21.27
N LYS A 417 9.51 9.49 21.31
CA LYS A 417 9.20 8.06 21.55
C LYS A 417 8.19 7.48 20.54
N ILE A 418 8.22 7.96 19.30
CA ILE A 418 7.44 7.41 18.19
C ILE A 418 8.41 6.62 17.30
N TYR A 419 8.11 5.34 17.07
CA TYR A 419 8.91 4.43 16.25
C TYR A 419 8.12 4.06 14.99
N HIS A 420 8.79 4.01 13.84
CA HIS A 420 8.12 3.86 12.55
C HIS A 420 7.67 2.41 12.29
N ARG A 421 8.56 1.43 12.49
CA ARG A 421 8.34 -0.03 12.37
C ARG A 421 7.98 -0.57 10.98
N ASP A 422 7.75 0.30 10.00
CA ASP A 422 7.51 -0.07 8.59
C ASP A 422 8.38 0.69 7.60
N ILE A 423 9.69 0.77 7.84
CA ILE A 423 10.58 1.48 6.91
C ILE A 423 10.88 0.60 5.70
N LYS A 424 10.40 1.03 4.54
CA LYS A 424 10.60 0.38 3.23
C LYS A 424 10.61 1.42 2.10
N PRO A 425 11.10 1.09 0.90
CA PRO A 425 11.21 2.04 -0.21
C PRO A 425 9.88 2.70 -0.61
N SER A 426 8.74 2.01 -0.49
CA SER A 426 7.41 2.57 -0.78
C SER A 426 7.03 3.72 0.15
N ASN A 427 7.55 3.72 1.37
CA ASN A 427 7.23 4.70 2.42
C ASN A 427 8.21 5.90 2.42
N ILE A 428 9.28 5.84 1.61
CA ILE A 428 10.22 6.95 1.40
C ILE A 428 9.81 7.68 0.12
N LEU A 429 9.15 8.82 0.30
CA LEU A 429 8.55 9.61 -0.77
C LEU A 429 9.51 10.66 -1.30
N ILE A 430 9.46 10.90 -2.61
CA ILE A 430 10.31 11.82 -3.36
C ILE A 430 9.49 13.04 -3.75
N PHE A 431 10.02 14.25 -3.48
CA PHE A 431 9.40 15.53 -3.80
C PHE A 431 10.21 16.27 -4.86
N GLY A 432 9.97 15.92 -6.13
CA GLY A 432 10.60 16.51 -7.30
C GLY A 432 11.97 15.93 -7.64
N SER A 433 12.83 15.65 -6.64
CA SER A 433 14.13 15.02 -6.87
C SER A 433 14.56 14.14 -5.69
N LEU A 434 15.50 13.21 -5.94
CA LEU A 434 16.10 12.32 -4.93
C LEU A 434 16.80 13.07 -3.78
N GLU A 435 17.00 14.37 -3.90
CA GLU A 435 17.54 15.21 -2.82
C GLU A 435 16.48 15.67 -1.81
N ARG A 436 15.20 15.52 -2.15
CA ARG A 436 14.06 15.95 -1.33
C ARG A 436 13.21 14.73 -1.01
N VAL A 437 13.65 13.97 -0.02
CA VAL A 437 12.93 12.80 0.47
C VAL A 437 12.22 13.08 1.78
N LYS A 438 11.05 12.46 1.94
CA LYS A 438 10.29 12.48 3.19
C LYS A 438 9.79 11.09 3.54
N LEU A 439 9.73 10.79 4.83
CA LEU A 439 9.18 9.56 5.36
C LEU A 439 7.66 9.72 5.59
N GLY A 440 6.87 8.82 5.01
CA GLY A 440 5.42 8.75 5.20
C GLY A 440 4.97 7.38 5.73
N ASP A 441 3.66 7.23 5.92
CA ASP A 441 2.99 6.01 6.40
C ASP A 441 3.42 5.52 7.79
N TRP A 442 2.97 6.25 8.82
CA TRP A 442 3.21 5.93 10.24
C TRP A 442 2.19 4.93 10.82
N GLY A 443 1.49 4.16 9.97
CA GLY A 443 0.34 3.33 10.35
C GLY A 443 0.65 2.06 11.14
N LEU A 444 1.85 1.47 10.99
CA LEU A 444 2.19 0.19 11.63
C LEU A 444 2.63 0.29 13.10
N ALA A 445 2.19 1.31 13.84
CA ALA A 445 2.29 1.35 15.30
C ALA A 445 1.35 0.29 15.95
N ARG A 446 1.65 -1.00 15.77
CA ARG A 446 1.03 -2.20 16.38
C ARG A 446 -0.25 -2.73 15.70
N LEU A 447 -0.09 -3.64 14.74
CA LEU A 447 -1.06 -4.70 14.42
C LEU A 447 -0.33 -5.97 13.98
N ALA A 448 -0.15 -6.90 14.91
CA ALA A 448 -0.07 -8.32 14.64
C ALA A 448 -1.19 -8.96 15.45
N SER A 449 -2.38 -9.04 14.87
CA SER A 449 -3.43 -10.02 15.20
C SER A 449 -4.61 -9.78 14.27
N ARG A 450 -5.16 -10.88 13.74
CA ARG A 450 -6.33 -11.05 12.88
C ARG A 450 -6.26 -10.71 11.39
N ALA A 451 -5.32 -9.88 10.92
CA ALA A 451 -5.08 -9.69 9.48
C ALA A 451 -4.17 -10.76 8.82
N THR A 452 -4.18 -12.01 9.30
CA THR A 452 -3.30 -13.09 8.81
C THR A 452 -3.65 -13.65 7.43
N ARG A 453 -4.69 -13.14 6.75
CA ARG A 453 -5.18 -13.65 5.45
C ARG A 453 -5.37 -12.55 4.39
N LYS A 454 -4.43 -11.61 4.21
CA LYS A 454 -4.50 -10.67 3.07
C LYS A 454 -3.22 -10.69 2.26
N SER A 455 -3.36 -11.08 0.99
CA SER A 455 -2.37 -11.12 -0.10
C SER A 455 -0.97 -11.56 0.34
N SER A 456 -0.65 -12.83 0.06
CA SER A 456 0.70 -13.36 0.29
C SER A 456 1.76 -12.40 -0.25
N LEU A 457 1.59 -11.82 -1.44
CA LEU A 457 2.53 -10.82 -1.99
C LEU A 457 2.73 -9.57 -1.12
N VAL A 458 1.69 -8.95 -0.56
CA VAL A 458 1.84 -7.72 0.26
C VAL A 458 2.43 -8.05 1.63
N ARG A 459 2.04 -9.20 2.21
CA ARG A 459 2.65 -9.74 3.43
C ARG A 459 4.12 -10.10 3.21
N HIS A 460 4.45 -10.78 2.11
CA HIS A 460 5.82 -11.11 1.69
C HIS A 460 6.66 -9.84 1.52
N LYS A 461 6.13 -8.79 0.87
CA LYS A 461 6.82 -7.50 0.71
C LYS A 461 7.08 -6.79 2.04
N THR A 462 6.17 -6.87 3.01
CA THR A 462 6.35 -6.22 4.32
C THR A 462 7.29 -7.02 5.23
N ILE A 463 7.23 -8.35 5.18
CA ILE A 463 8.13 -9.23 5.94
C ILE A 463 9.58 -9.04 5.51
N LEU A 464 9.85 -8.83 4.21
CA LEU A 464 11.21 -8.61 3.69
C LEU A 464 11.96 -7.50 4.43
N TYR A 465 11.27 -6.44 4.84
CA TYR A 465 11.85 -5.30 5.57
C TYR A 465 11.69 -5.40 7.09
N SER A 466 11.27 -6.53 7.64
CA SER A 466 11.12 -6.67 9.11
C SER A 466 12.47 -6.91 9.78
N SER A 467 12.63 -6.38 10.99
CA SER A 467 13.80 -6.65 11.84
C SER A 467 13.71 -8.04 12.51
N PRO A 468 14.84 -8.65 12.93
CA PRO A 468 14.82 -9.94 13.62
C PRO A 468 13.97 -9.94 14.89
N GLU A 469 14.01 -8.85 15.66
CA GLU A 469 13.22 -8.66 16.86
C GLU A 469 11.72 -8.50 16.55
N GLN A 470 11.35 -7.85 15.44
CA GLN A 470 9.96 -7.76 15.01
C GLN A 470 9.37 -9.14 14.64
N ILE A 471 10.21 -10.06 14.15
CA ILE A 471 9.80 -11.45 13.86
C ILE A 471 9.72 -12.28 15.15
N LYS A 472 10.66 -12.10 16.09
CA LYS A 472 10.77 -12.92 17.30
C LYS A 472 9.81 -12.49 18.43
N ASP A 473 9.72 -11.19 18.67
CA ASP A 473 8.94 -10.58 19.75
C ASP A 473 8.37 -9.22 19.28
N PRO A 474 7.25 -9.23 18.54
CA PRO A 474 6.64 -8.01 18.02
C PRO A 474 6.10 -7.06 19.11
N GLU A 475 6.02 -7.50 20.37
CA GLU A 475 5.51 -6.70 21.48
C GLU A 475 6.58 -5.76 22.06
N HIS A 476 7.85 -6.17 22.02
CA HIS A 476 8.98 -5.45 22.64
C HIS A 476 9.96 -4.89 21.60
N ILE A 477 9.45 -4.04 20.71
CA ILE A 477 10.25 -3.36 19.66
C ILE A 477 10.60 -1.93 20.08
N ASP A 478 11.89 -1.58 20.03
CA ASP A 478 12.40 -0.22 20.23
C ASP A 478 12.84 0.47 18.92
N HIS A 479 13.48 1.64 19.03
CA HIS A 479 13.94 2.43 17.89
C HIS A 479 15.07 1.79 17.05
N LYS A 480 15.75 0.75 17.55
CA LYS A 480 16.83 0.06 16.82
C LYS A 480 16.29 -0.83 15.70
N SER A 481 15.00 -1.18 15.77
CA SER A 481 14.31 -1.83 14.67
C SER A 481 14.30 -0.93 13.43
N ASP A 482 13.93 0.34 13.58
CA ASP A 482 13.94 1.33 12.49
C ASP A 482 15.33 1.44 11.83
N ILE A 483 16.41 1.35 12.62
CA ILE A 483 17.79 1.37 12.11
C ILE A 483 18.06 0.15 11.21
N PHE A 484 17.62 -1.04 11.61
CA PHE A 484 17.79 -2.25 10.80
C PHE A 484 17.01 -2.17 9.49
N GLN A 485 15.75 -1.72 9.56
CA GLN A 485 14.90 -1.56 8.37
C GLN A 485 15.50 -0.54 7.41
N LEU A 486 16.01 0.59 7.91
CA LEU A 486 16.73 1.58 7.12
C LEU A 486 18.02 0.99 6.51
N GLY A 487 18.66 0.03 7.19
CA GLY A 487 19.85 -0.68 6.71
C GLY A 487 19.54 -1.59 5.53
N ILE A 488 18.39 -2.26 5.55
CA ILE A 488 17.88 -3.04 4.41
C ILE A 488 17.66 -2.13 3.22
N VAL A 489 16.98 -0.99 3.43
CA VAL A 489 16.77 0.01 2.38
C VAL A 489 18.10 0.50 1.82
N PHE A 490 19.07 0.81 2.68
CA PHE A 490 20.38 1.31 2.26
C PHE A 490 21.13 0.27 1.42
N TYR A 491 21.14 -0.99 1.86
CA TYR A 491 21.70 -2.10 1.09
C TYR A 491 21.06 -2.22 -0.29
N GLU A 492 19.72 -2.20 -0.34
CA GLU A 492 18.98 -2.39 -1.58
C GLU A 492 19.21 -1.25 -2.57
N ILE A 493 19.21 0.01 -2.12
CA ILE A 493 19.44 1.13 -3.04
C ILE A 493 20.89 1.18 -3.53
N LEU A 494 21.86 0.70 -2.74
CA LEU A 494 23.27 0.64 -3.15
C LEU A 494 23.56 -0.51 -4.13
N THR A 495 22.83 -1.63 -4.04
CA THR A 495 23.15 -2.86 -4.78
C THR A 495 22.13 -3.23 -5.86
N GLY A 496 20.92 -2.69 -5.77
CA GLY A 496 19.76 -3.10 -6.57
C GLY A 496 19.18 -4.46 -6.17
N ARG A 497 19.63 -5.07 -5.07
CA ARG A 497 19.14 -6.35 -4.58
C ARG A 497 18.82 -6.30 -3.10
N HIS A 498 17.73 -6.93 -2.70
CA HIS A 498 17.37 -7.08 -1.29
C HIS A 498 18.31 -8.10 -0.60
N PRO A 499 18.84 -7.82 0.61
CA PRO A 499 19.86 -8.67 1.26
C PRO A 499 19.37 -10.06 1.68
N PHE A 500 18.06 -10.20 1.93
CA PHE A 500 17.45 -11.43 2.49
C PHE A 500 16.41 -12.10 1.59
N THR A 501 16.31 -11.72 0.31
CA THR A 501 15.28 -12.26 -0.59
C THR A 501 15.42 -13.77 -0.80
N ALA A 502 14.29 -14.46 -0.95
CA ALA A 502 14.17 -15.88 -1.28
C ALA A 502 12.77 -16.15 -1.88
N GLU A 503 12.58 -17.33 -2.45
CA GLU A 503 11.29 -17.72 -3.08
C GLU A 503 10.17 -17.97 -2.08
N TYR A 504 10.48 -18.42 -0.87
CA TYR A 504 9.50 -18.84 0.14
C TYR A 504 9.58 -17.99 1.42
N GLU A 505 8.43 -17.61 2.00
CA GLU A 505 8.33 -16.80 3.24
C GLU A 505 9.18 -17.36 4.39
N GLY A 506 9.12 -18.68 4.63
CA GLY A 506 9.91 -19.32 5.69
C GLY A 506 11.42 -19.16 5.50
N THR A 507 11.90 -19.18 4.25
CA THR A 507 13.31 -18.95 3.93
C THR A 507 13.69 -17.48 4.08
N ILE A 508 12.79 -16.54 3.73
CA ILE A 508 12.98 -15.11 3.98
C ILE A 508 13.13 -14.87 5.48
N ILE A 509 12.22 -15.40 6.30
CA ILE A 509 12.26 -15.30 7.76
C ILE A 509 13.58 -15.86 8.28
N ASN A 510 13.96 -17.08 7.88
CA ASN A 510 15.23 -17.67 8.29
C ASN A 510 16.44 -16.80 7.90
N ASN A 511 16.44 -16.22 6.70
CA ASN A 511 17.50 -15.31 6.25
C ASN A 511 17.56 -14.04 7.12
N ILE A 512 16.41 -13.43 7.42
CA ILE A 512 16.35 -12.26 8.30
C ILE A 512 16.88 -12.61 9.69
N LEU A 513 16.54 -13.77 10.23
CA LEU A 513 16.96 -14.18 11.56
C LEU A 513 18.44 -14.58 11.66
N ASN A 514 18.96 -15.27 10.64
CA ASN A 514 20.21 -16.05 10.78
C ASN A 514 21.27 -15.75 9.71
N LYS A 515 20.91 -15.22 8.54
CA LYS A 515 21.86 -14.98 7.45
C LYS A 515 22.55 -13.63 7.60
N THR A 516 23.88 -13.62 7.55
CA THR A 516 24.67 -12.40 7.33
C THR A 516 24.80 -12.16 5.82
N PRO A 517 24.41 -11.00 5.29
CA PRO A 517 24.56 -10.70 3.87
C PRO A 517 26.02 -10.37 3.53
N GLU A 518 26.40 -10.53 2.26
CA GLU A 518 27.69 -10.02 1.77
C GLU A 518 27.70 -8.49 1.80
N PRO A 519 28.83 -7.82 2.06
CA PRO A 519 28.92 -6.36 2.03
C PRO A 519 28.43 -5.78 0.70
N PRO A 520 27.81 -4.57 0.69
CA PRO A 520 27.35 -3.92 -0.54
C PRO A 520 28.40 -3.88 -1.66
N SER A 521 29.68 -3.68 -1.32
CA SER A 521 30.77 -3.64 -2.30
C SER A 521 31.01 -4.93 -3.09
N TYR A 522 30.48 -6.06 -2.60
CA TYR A 522 30.51 -7.32 -3.34
C TYR A 522 29.67 -7.25 -4.62
N LEU A 523 28.54 -6.52 -4.59
CA LEU A 523 27.65 -6.33 -5.74
C LEU A 523 27.88 -5.00 -6.46
N ASN A 524 28.26 -3.95 -5.73
CA ASN A 524 28.57 -2.64 -6.27
C ASN A 524 29.86 -2.09 -5.66
N PRO A 525 31.03 -2.25 -6.31
CA PRO A 525 32.33 -1.83 -5.77
C PRO A 525 32.41 -0.36 -5.32
N GLU A 526 31.63 0.55 -5.92
CA GLU A 526 31.58 1.96 -5.52
C GLU A 526 30.94 2.17 -4.13
N ALA A 527 30.15 1.20 -3.65
CA ALA A 527 29.48 1.24 -2.35
C ALA A 527 30.42 0.90 -1.17
N ARG A 528 31.68 0.53 -1.42
CA ARG A 528 32.66 0.12 -0.38
C ARG A 528 32.78 1.10 0.78
N VAL A 529 32.66 2.39 0.49
CA VAL A 529 32.72 3.45 1.51
C VAL A 529 31.60 3.36 2.56
N PHE A 530 30.54 2.60 2.30
CA PHE A 530 29.41 2.39 3.20
C PHE A 530 29.33 0.96 3.76
N ASP A 531 30.26 0.05 3.44
CA ASP A 531 30.17 -1.36 3.83
C ASP A 531 30.06 -1.51 5.36
N GLU A 532 30.96 -0.90 6.12
CA GLU A 532 30.96 -0.98 7.59
C GLU A 532 29.65 -0.43 8.20
N ILE A 533 29.14 0.68 7.66
CA ILE A 533 27.91 1.32 8.13
C ILE A 533 26.71 0.40 7.87
N VAL A 534 26.55 -0.08 6.64
CA VAL A 534 25.42 -0.94 6.26
C VAL A 534 25.46 -2.26 7.03
N MET A 535 26.64 -2.87 7.16
CA MET A 535 26.79 -4.12 7.90
C MET A 535 26.47 -3.94 9.39
N LYS A 536 26.88 -2.82 10.00
CA LYS A 536 26.54 -2.50 11.39
C LYS A 536 25.03 -2.24 11.58
N MET A 537 24.36 -1.62 10.61
CA MET A 537 22.89 -1.47 10.65
C MET A 537 22.17 -2.83 10.58
N LEU A 538 22.72 -3.78 9.83
CA LEU A 538 22.18 -5.12 9.59
C LEU A 538 22.62 -6.19 10.59
N GLU A 539 23.27 -5.80 11.69
CA GLU A 539 23.59 -6.70 12.81
C GLU A 539 22.32 -7.34 13.35
N LYS A 540 22.35 -8.65 13.63
CA LYS A 540 21.13 -9.35 14.09
C LYS A 540 20.79 -9.03 15.54
N ASP A 541 21.82 -8.83 16.35
CA ASP A 541 21.73 -8.42 17.74
C ASP A 541 21.55 -6.89 17.82
N PRO A 542 20.41 -6.37 18.30
CA PRO A 542 20.17 -4.94 18.41
C PRO A 542 21.25 -4.20 19.22
N GLU A 543 21.86 -4.84 20.21
CA GLU A 543 22.88 -4.22 21.06
C GLU A 543 24.22 -3.99 20.33
N LYS A 544 24.42 -4.65 19.19
CA LYS A 544 25.61 -4.46 18.33
C LYS A 544 25.38 -3.42 17.21
N ARG A 545 24.14 -2.97 17.01
CA ARG A 545 23.80 -1.92 16.05
C ARG A 545 24.18 -0.54 16.60
N TYR A 546 23.95 0.49 15.78
CA TYR A 546 23.88 1.86 16.26
C TYR A 546 22.83 1.99 17.35
N GLN A 547 23.21 2.63 18.46
CA GLN A 547 22.31 2.78 19.61
C GLN A 547 21.35 3.94 19.43
N THR A 548 21.68 4.88 18.54
CA THR A 548 20.79 5.96 18.12
C THR A 548 20.93 6.23 16.63
N VAL A 549 19.85 6.72 16.00
CA VAL A 549 19.93 7.19 14.60
C VAL A 549 20.92 8.34 14.46
N ARG A 550 21.17 9.12 15.53
CA ARG A 550 22.13 10.21 15.50
C ARG A 550 23.57 9.71 15.32
N GLU A 551 23.94 8.60 15.97
CA GLU A 551 25.24 7.96 15.75
C GLU A 551 25.40 7.52 14.29
N LEU A 552 24.39 6.85 13.74
CA LEU A 552 24.37 6.47 12.32
C LEU A 552 24.56 7.69 11.40
N GLN A 553 23.85 8.78 11.68
CA GLN A 553 23.95 10.00 10.87
C GLN A 553 25.33 10.62 10.90
N ASN A 554 26.03 10.57 12.04
CA ASN A 554 27.39 11.09 12.14
C ASN A 554 28.34 10.30 11.23
N ASP A 555 28.27 8.97 11.24
CA ASP A 555 29.11 8.11 10.39
C ASP A 555 28.81 8.34 8.90
N ILE A 556 27.53 8.42 8.51
CA ILE A 556 27.14 8.73 7.13
C ILE A 556 27.65 10.11 6.72
N LYS A 557 27.53 11.12 7.59
CA LYS A 557 28.00 12.48 7.32
C LYS A 557 29.50 12.49 7.05
N GLU A 558 30.31 11.79 7.84
CA GLU A 558 31.75 11.71 7.62
C GLU A 558 32.09 11.12 6.26
N VAL A 559 31.42 10.04 5.85
CA VAL A 559 31.62 9.43 4.54
C VAL A 559 31.23 10.39 3.42
N LEU A 560 30.06 11.05 3.53
CA LEU A 560 29.59 12.03 2.53
C LEU A 560 30.55 13.21 2.37
N ILE A 561 31.12 13.72 3.47
CA ILE A 561 32.14 14.79 3.43
C ILE A 561 33.39 14.30 2.69
N ARG A 562 33.87 13.08 2.97
CA ARG A 562 35.03 12.49 2.27
C ARG A 562 34.76 12.29 0.77
N MET A 563 33.51 12.07 0.38
CA MET A 563 33.07 12.00 -1.02
C MET A 563 32.88 13.38 -1.69
N GLY A 564 33.14 14.49 -0.98
CA GLY A 564 32.96 15.85 -1.50
C GLY A 564 31.49 16.30 -1.57
N VAL A 565 30.58 15.60 -0.88
CA VAL A 565 29.16 15.97 -0.83
C VAL A 565 28.95 17.00 0.26
N HIS A 566 28.40 18.16 -0.12
CA HIS A 566 27.93 19.13 0.86
C HIS A 566 26.63 18.64 1.51
N VAL A 567 26.77 18.01 2.68
CA VAL A 567 25.63 17.79 3.57
C VAL A 567 25.27 19.15 4.17
N ARG A 568 24.13 19.71 3.79
CA ARG A 568 23.60 20.89 4.50
C ARG A 568 23.33 20.43 5.92
N ASP A 569 24.11 20.91 6.89
CA ASP A 569 23.69 20.81 8.28
C ASP A 569 22.31 21.47 8.34
N SER A 570 21.31 20.69 8.68
CA SER A 570 19.92 20.98 8.39
C SER A 570 19.22 21.57 9.60
N VAL A 571 19.91 22.53 10.18
CA VAL A 571 19.35 23.52 11.05
C VAL A 571 19.49 24.80 10.23
N SER A 572 18.43 25.57 10.00
CA SER A 572 18.58 26.82 9.24
C SER A 572 19.71 27.67 9.85
N SER A 573 20.45 28.50 9.09
CA SER A 573 21.51 29.35 9.70
C SER A 573 21.01 30.12 10.91
N ARG A 574 19.72 30.49 10.88
CA ARG A 574 19.00 31.11 11.99
C ARG A 574 18.84 30.20 13.21
N GLU A 575 18.53 28.93 12.99
CA GLU A 575 18.30 27.95 14.05
C GLU A 575 19.63 27.37 14.59
N ARG A 576 20.71 27.33 13.77
CA ARG A 576 22.06 27.01 14.25
C ARG A 576 22.55 28.13 15.14
N ALA A 577 22.36 29.37 14.70
CA ALA A 577 22.67 30.54 15.50
C ALA A 577 21.90 30.53 16.82
N LYS A 578 20.62 30.12 16.81
CA LYS A 578 19.81 29.96 18.03
C LYS A 578 20.37 28.91 18.99
N ILE A 579 20.66 27.70 18.51
CA ILE A 579 21.20 26.61 19.34
C ILE A 579 22.59 26.98 19.91
N LEU A 580 23.46 27.55 19.08
CA LEU A 580 24.78 28.01 19.52
C LEU A 580 24.66 29.12 20.58
N ALA A 581 23.70 30.05 20.41
CA ALA A 581 23.45 31.10 21.38
C ALA A 581 22.86 30.57 22.69
N GLU A 582 21.92 29.63 22.65
CA GLU A 582 21.36 28.97 23.83
C GLU A 582 22.43 28.17 24.60
N ASN A 583 23.28 27.43 23.90
CA ASN A 583 24.40 26.70 24.51
C ASN A 583 25.40 27.65 25.18
N ALA A 584 25.83 28.71 24.48
CA ALA A 584 26.72 29.72 25.05
C ALA A 584 26.10 30.40 26.29
N TYR A 585 24.81 30.70 26.24
CA TYR A 585 24.08 31.29 27.37
C TYR A 585 24.01 30.36 28.59
N LEU A 586 23.66 29.08 28.37
CA LEU A 586 23.60 28.09 29.44
C LEU A 586 24.96 27.88 30.11
N ARG A 587 26.05 27.85 29.32
CA ARG A 587 27.41 27.72 29.85
C ARG A 587 27.83 28.90 30.71
N ILE A 588 27.68 30.13 30.20
CA ILE A 588 28.07 31.30 30.98
C ILE A 588 27.23 31.45 32.25
N LYS A 589 25.94 31.12 32.16
CA LYS A 589 25.04 31.09 33.33
C LYS A 589 25.46 30.03 34.36
N ALA A 590 25.80 28.82 33.92
CA ALA A 590 26.31 27.77 34.81
C ALA A 590 27.61 28.16 35.52
N ILE A 591 28.49 28.93 34.86
CA ILE A 591 29.73 29.45 35.45
C ILE A 591 29.42 30.52 36.51
N VAL A 592 28.53 31.46 36.21
CA VAL A 592 28.15 32.57 37.11
C VAL A 592 27.37 32.07 38.32
N ASP A 593 26.43 31.15 38.12
CA ASP A 593 25.63 30.54 39.18
C ASP A 593 26.42 29.53 40.04
N GLY A 594 27.68 29.25 39.68
CA GLY A 594 28.60 28.41 40.45
C GLY A 594 28.38 26.90 40.27
N PHE A 595 27.63 26.47 39.24
CA PHE A 595 27.36 25.07 38.94
C PHE A 595 28.48 24.39 38.12
N ALA A 596 29.39 25.16 37.53
CA ALA A 596 30.51 24.62 36.75
C ALA A 596 31.59 24.00 37.67
N GLN A 597 31.85 22.70 37.53
CA GLN A 597 32.90 21.99 38.27
C GLN A 597 34.32 22.44 37.86
N GLU A 598 34.53 22.70 36.56
CA GLU A 598 35.80 23.22 36.01
C GLU A 598 35.55 24.48 35.19
N VAL A 599 35.83 25.65 35.78
CA VAL A 599 35.54 26.95 35.17
C VAL A 599 36.34 27.17 33.88
N SER A 600 37.65 26.90 33.88
CA SER A 600 38.49 27.08 32.68
C SER A 600 38.00 26.21 31.51
N ALA A 601 37.63 24.95 31.76
CA ALA A 601 37.12 24.04 30.73
C ALA A 601 35.78 24.50 30.14
N GLU A 602 34.86 25.00 30.97
CA GLU A 602 33.60 25.56 30.48
C GLU A 602 33.77 26.90 29.76
N LEU A 603 34.75 27.73 30.17
CA LEU A 603 35.12 28.94 29.44
C LEU A 603 35.72 28.63 28.06
N THR A 604 36.53 27.57 27.93
CA THR A 604 37.06 27.12 26.63
C THR A 604 35.92 26.68 25.71
N LYS A 605 34.95 25.92 26.21
CA LYS A 605 33.77 25.51 25.43
C LYS A 605 32.89 26.70 25.06
N LEU A 606 32.67 27.64 25.99
CA LEU A 606 31.96 28.89 25.72
C LEU A 606 32.65 29.70 24.62
N ALA A 607 33.98 29.81 24.66
CA ALA A 607 34.74 30.49 23.62
C ALA A 607 34.55 29.82 22.25
N ALA A 608 34.57 28.49 22.19
CA ALA A 608 34.33 27.75 20.95
C ALA A 608 32.89 27.94 20.41
N ASP A 609 31.89 27.94 21.29
CA ASP A 609 30.49 28.20 20.90
C ASP A 609 30.30 29.63 20.36
N LEU A 610 30.97 30.63 20.95
CA LEU A 610 30.95 32.02 20.47
C LEU A 610 31.65 32.20 19.12
N ASP A 611 32.76 31.50 18.89
CA ASP A 611 33.49 31.53 17.61
C ASP A 611 32.68 30.84 16.49
N ALA A 612 32.07 29.69 16.80
CA ALA A 612 31.15 29.03 15.89
C ALA A 612 29.94 29.91 15.56
N LEU A 613 29.38 30.63 16.54
CA LEU A 613 28.29 31.57 16.33
C LEU A 613 28.74 32.79 15.49
N TYR A 614 29.97 33.26 15.66
CA TYR A 614 30.55 34.31 14.82
C TYR A 614 30.67 33.84 13.37
N HIS A 615 31.19 32.65 13.13
CA HIS A 615 31.30 32.07 11.80
C HIS A 615 29.94 31.84 11.12
N GLU A 616 28.89 31.56 11.90
CA GLU A 616 27.53 31.37 11.37
C GLU A 616 26.81 32.70 11.08
N THR A 617 27.04 33.74 11.89
CA THR A 617 26.23 34.99 11.85
C THR A 617 26.97 36.20 11.28
N GLY A 618 28.30 36.18 11.28
CA GLY A 618 29.17 37.30 10.91
C GLY A 618 29.14 38.48 11.89
N TYR A 619 28.53 38.35 13.07
CA TYR A 619 28.31 39.48 13.99
C TYR A 619 29.60 39.87 14.74
N PRO A 620 30.17 41.07 14.52
CA PRO A 620 31.54 41.40 14.95
C PRO A 620 31.77 41.30 16.47
N GLU A 621 30.78 41.66 17.28
CA GLU A 621 30.90 41.67 18.75
C GLU A 621 31.11 40.27 19.33
N LEU A 622 30.74 39.20 18.62
CA LEU A 622 31.01 37.81 19.04
C LEU A 622 32.50 37.47 18.99
N LYS A 623 33.25 38.05 18.04
CA LYS A 623 34.69 37.84 17.91
C LYS A 623 35.46 38.51 19.06
N ASP A 624 35.00 39.68 19.48
CA ASP A 624 35.55 40.37 20.65
C ASP A 624 35.27 39.60 21.94
N LEU A 625 34.05 39.08 22.09
CA LEU A 625 33.68 38.23 23.23
C LEU A 625 34.45 36.90 23.24
N HIS A 626 34.61 36.25 22.09
CA HIS A 626 35.44 35.05 21.98
C HIS A 626 36.88 35.32 22.46
N THR A 627 37.48 36.42 22.04
CA THR A 627 38.85 36.79 22.43
C THR A 627 38.95 37.05 23.95
N GLN A 628 37.97 37.78 24.51
CA GLN A 628 37.89 38.06 25.94
C GLN A 628 37.72 36.77 26.76
N ILE A 629 36.76 35.92 26.40
CA ILE A 629 36.48 34.66 27.12
C ILE A 629 37.64 33.66 26.98
N SER A 630 38.32 33.62 25.83
CA SER A 630 39.50 32.76 25.64
C SER A 630 40.67 33.18 26.54
N LEU A 631 40.90 34.48 26.71
CA LEU A 631 41.91 34.99 27.65
C LEU A 631 41.56 34.58 29.08
N MET A 632 40.30 34.77 29.48
CA MET A 632 39.81 34.36 30.81
C MET A 632 39.93 32.85 31.04
N ALA A 633 39.70 32.03 30.02
CA ALA A 633 39.91 30.59 30.10
C ALA A 633 41.38 30.26 30.39
N SER A 634 42.31 30.91 29.68
CA SER A 634 43.76 30.70 29.84
C SER A 634 44.30 31.19 31.20
N GLU A 635 43.69 32.23 31.76
CA GLU A 635 44.03 32.78 33.08
C GLU A 635 43.21 32.15 34.23
N ASN A 636 42.28 31.22 33.90
CA ASN A 636 41.30 30.62 34.82
C ASN A 636 40.50 31.68 35.62
N ALA A 637 40.18 32.81 34.99
CA ALA A 637 39.48 33.94 35.60
C ALA A 637 37.95 33.78 35.46
N ARG A 638 37.20 34.01 36.55
CA ARG A 638 35.74 33.94 36.52
C ARG A 638 35.12 35.19 35.83
N PRO A 639 34.06 35.02 35.02
CA PRO A 639 33.28 36.13 34.47
C PRO A 639 32.77 37.07 35.57
N THR A 640 32.90 38.37 35.34
CA THR A 640 32.23 39.36 36.19
C THR A 640 30.75 39.46 35.81
N GLU A 641 29.93 40.02 36.70
CA GLU A 641 28.51 40.31 36.42
C GLU A 641 28.34 41.19 35.16
N ASP A 642 29.28 42.11 34.92
CA ASP A 642 29.28 42.96 33.71
C ASP A 642 29.60 42.15 32.45
N THR A 643 30.56 41.23 32.54
CA THR A 643 30.89 40.27 31.46
C THR A 643 29.69 39.39 31.12
N PHE A 644 28.98 38.89 32.13
CA PHE A 644 27.78 38.08 31.95
C PHE A 644 26.67 38.87 31.23
N ARG A 645 26.36 40.08 31.70
CA ARG A 645 25.34 40.94 31.08
C ARG A 645 25.68 41.29 29.63
N ARG A 646 26.96 41.52 29.33
CA ARG A 646 27.43 41.79 27.98
C ARG A 646 27.22 40.59 27.06
N VAL A 647 27.61 39.39 27.49
CA VAL A 647 27.39 38.15 26.73
C VAL A 647 25.90 37.89 26.54
N GLU A 648 25.09 37.98 27.60
CA GLU A 648 23.64 37.79 27.53
C GLU A 648 22.98 38.77 26.53
N THR A 649 23.37 40.04 26.57
CA THR A 649 22.82 41.07 25.67
C THR A 649 23.11 40.76 24.21
N VAL A 650 24.30 40.24 23.91
CA VAL A 650 24.67 39.86 22.54
C VAL A 650 23.91 38.60 22.11
N LEU A 651 23.82 37.58 22.96
CA LEU A 651 23.17 36.30 22.63
C LEU A 651 21.64 36.41 22.43
N LYS A 652 20.98 37.35 23.12
CA LYS A 652 19.53 37.66 22.96
C LYS A 652 19.11 38.03 21.53
N LYS A 653 20.05 38.30 20.62
CA LYS A 653 19.75 38.56 19.19
C LYS A 653 19.35 37.29 18.43
N TRP A 654 19.67 36.11 18.96
CA TRP A 654 19.38 34.81 18.33
C TRP A 654 18.58 33.84 19.20
N MET A 655 18.40 34.16 20.48
CA MET A 655 17.48 33.48 21.41
C MET A 655 16.08 34.10 21.31
#